data_AF-Q2KYK3-F1
#
_entry.id   AF-Q2KYK3-F1
#
_cell.length_a   1.000
_cell.length_b   1.000
_cell.length_c   1.000
_cell.angle_alpha   90.00
_cell.angle_beta   90.00
_cell.angle_gamma   90.00
#
_symmetry.space_group_name_H-M   'P 1'
#
loop_
_entity.id
_entity.type
_entity.pdbx_description
1 polymer ?
#
loop_
_entity_poly.entity_id
_entity_poly.type
_entity_poly.pdbx_seq_one_letter_code
_entity_poly.pdbx_strand_id
1 'polypeptide(L)'
;MDLFPTFMRLSQHLLVSIVLMMGLLLFGTQVVGLWTTRHDMEMYQRKRARDAADHMAWAIGRFEGTAQQWISRLPKPDPDGPRLRLDETSQGRSITLWPADVEPAPGLPVLARRPYQSADGASRGDVVAYAAPGGRLPDAYLTGALLQSALFVLASLAWCFYVLRLMQWVRRGPLRSLARAALGNDDGQSAALLELRPVHEALTQNRLEQEQVVARLQQRIATLENETMRDAVTRLPNRRTFFDTFRETLRSTDPLTTGHVLIFRQRDMAELNRRMHHEATDQWLRLSAAQLQQTILEQAGTQAMLARLNGSDFAALLPGLAAQPAMALAERIRRELRLRRLPLRQQEWCRWAIALGSYKTGEQVGTVLARLDNALMRAETDNNDALHMADDCDTHHIDGEYRWQGLITRALEEHRFYLDVLERRDSSGQVLHEEARLALRGDESIPAPAFMPAAARLGLAGDCDIQALRLALDTRAKTPGPIVVPVALASLAQQHFLSRLERLLGDRPALSRMLTLEIDATGLVDYKDCLHTLCAITAGVGARIGVQRLSDQFAALEKLHQMPLAYLKVGGSFVRNLADSPGNRQLAATVARSAAALNVPAYACDADTQTLEPLLRSLGFVVLQPLPDEPLSTREVAAQPPPTELPKLPAASALRKRQEQSEQRLTEMAGALQSHRQLQSLLSHELRTPAATISAAVQSLETILAGSGEEVDSRLARIRRAVGRMIAMLDTMLSPERRGDQAMVPRLEVVDLGELAQDVCTSMQIDSAHVLLAHTEGPVPAICDPLLTALVLRNLIQNAIKYSPANQPVQIDAGLATTGEQQAMAWLAVTDRGSGLDENDVDAIFEPYFRRPAHRETPGSGLGLHLAREICISQGGALTAQAQPGQGARFVITLPAAGLAALRADNEPL
;
A
#
# COMPACT_ATOMS: atom_id res chain seq x y z
N MET A 1 20.42 7.99 -33.12
CA MET A 1 21.14 7.37 -34.25
C MET A 1 22.44 6.67 -33.83
N ASP A 2 22.93 6.82 -32.58
CA ASP A 2 24.27 6.34 -32.19
C ASP A 2 24.35 4.92 -31.57
N LEU A 3 23.24 4.21 -31.37
CA LEU A 3 23.23 2.86 -30.76
C LEU A 3 23.46 1.71 -31.76
N PHE A 4 23.26 1.97 -33.05
CA PHE A 4 23.35 0.97 -34.12
C PHE A 4 24.79 0.42 -34.35
N PRO A 5 25.86 1.24 -34.40
CA PRO A 5 27.21 0.72 -34.56
C PRO A 5 27.69 -0.09 -33.33
N THR A 6 27.16 0.22 -32.15
CA THR A 6 27.49 -0.46 -30.89
C THR A 6 26.89 -1.87 -30.83
N PHE A 7 25.63 -2.02 -31.27
CA PHE A 7 24.96 -3.32 -31.37
C PHE A 7 25.60 -4.24 -32.41
N MET A 8 26.07 -3.68 -33.52
CA MET A 8 26.84 -4.42 -34.52
C MET A 8 28.18 -4.94 -34.00
N ARG A 9 28.90 -4.13 -33.21
CA ARG A 9 30.14 -4.59 -32.56
C ARG A 9 29.87 -5.69 -31.54
N LEU A 10 28.81 -5.55 -30.74
CA LEU A 10 28.48 -6.53 -29.69
C LEU A 10 28.13 -7.91 -30.26
N SER A 11 27.30 -7.96 -31.30
CA SER A 11 26.94 -9.21 -31.97
C SER A 11 28.13 -9.87 -32.67
N GLN A 12 29.06 -9.08 -33.24
CA GLN A 12 30.31 -9.60 -33.80
C GLN A 12 31.23 -10.19 -32.72
N HIS A 13 31.36 -9.52 -31.57
CA HIS A 13 32.14 -10.04 -30.45
C HIS A 13 31.55 -11.34 -29.88
N LEU A 14 30.23 -11.42 -29.79
CA LEU A 14 29.54 -12.60 -29.27
C LEU A 14 29.68 -13.81 -30.21
N LEU A 15 29.56 -13.59 -31.53
CA LEU A 15 29.75 -14.64 -32.53
C LEU A 15 31.21 -15.12 -32.61
N VAL A 16 32.18 -14.21 -32.50
CA VAL A 16 33.61 -14.56 -32.40
C VAL A 16 33.90 -15.35 -31.12
N SER A 17 33.28 -14.96 -30.00
CA SER A 17 33.45 -15.65 -28.72
C SER A 17 32.89 -17.08 -28.76
N ILE A 18 31.70 -17.29 -29.34
CA ILE A 18 31.11 -18.63 -29.52
C ILE A 18 32.00 -19.51 -30.39
N VAL A 19 32.50 -18.99 -31.52
CA VAL A 19 33.40 -19.74 -32.41
C VAL A 19 34.70 -20.11 -31.71
N LEU A 20 35.28 -19.19 -30.93
CA LEU A 20 36.52 -19.42 -30.19
C LEU A 20 36.31 -20.44 -29.07
N MET A 21 35.18 -20.38 -28.36
CA MET A 21 34.81 -21.34 -27.33
C MET A 21 34.60 -22.74 -27.92
N MET A 22 33.91 -22.86 -29.06
CA MET A 22 33.70 -24.15 -29.74
C MET A 22 35.04 -24.75 -30.21
N GLY A 23 35.94 -23.91 -30.72
CA GLY A 23 37.30 -24.32 -31.12
C GLY A 23 38.14 -24.82 -29.94
N LEU A 24 38.06 -24.13 -28.79
CA LEU A 24 38.72 -24.56 -27.55
C LEU A 24 38.18 -25.91 -27.05
N LEU A 25 36.87 -26.12 -27.15
CA LEU A 25 36.19 -27.36 -26.79
C LEU A 25 36.67 -28.53 -27.67
N LEU A 26 36.69 -28.33 -28.99
CA LEU A 26 37.18 -29.32 -29.95
C LEU A 26 38.66 -29.66 -29.71
N PHE A 27 39.50 -28.66 -29.44
CA PHE A 27 40.90 -28.89 -29.08
C PHE A 27 41.06 -29.68 -27.78
N GLY A 28 40.28 -29.32 -26.75
CA GLY A 28 40.26 -30.04 -25.47
C GLY A 28 39.90 -31.51 -25.64
N THR A 29 38.91 -31.83 -26.47
CA THR A 29 38.52 -33.23 -26.74
C THR A 29 39.63 -34.06 -27.40
N GLN A 30 40.46 -33.46 -28.26
CA GLN A 30 41.60 -34.15 -28.87
C GLN A 30 42.74 -34.40 -27.91
N VAL A 31 43.06 -33.43 -27.06
CA VAL A 31 44.10 -33.59 -26.03
C VAL A 31 43.72 -34.73 -25.09
N VAL A 32 42.45 -34.81 -24.69
CA VAL A 32 41.93 -35.92 -23.88
C VAL A 32 42.02 -37.24 -24.63
N GLY A 33 41.63 -37.30 -25.91
CA GLY A 33 41.71 -38.53 -26.71
C GLY A 33 43.15 -39.07 -26.90
N LEU A 34 44.11 -38.18 -27.12
CA LEU A 34 45.54 -38.54 -27.20
C LEU A 34 46.08 -38.98 -25.84
N TRP A 35 45.61 -38.37 -24.77
CA TRP A 35 46.00 -38.74 -23.41
C TRP A 35 45.43 -40.11 -23.01
N THR A 36 44.15 -40.38 -23.30
CA THR A 36 43.52 -41.67 -23.01
C THR A 36 44.18 -42.80 -23.79
N THR A 37 44.44 -42.61 -25.09
CA THR A 37 45.11 -43.63 -25.91
C THR A 37 46.53 -43.94 -25.41
N ARG A 38 47.29 -42.93 -24.98
CA ARG A 38 48.59 -43.14 -24.34
C ARG A 38 48.45 -43.88 -23.01
N HIS A 39 47.48 -43.51 -22.18
CA HIS A 39 47.27 -44.12 -20.87
C HIS A 39 46.85 -45.60 -20.98
N ASP A 40 45.93 -45.90 -21.90
CA ASP A 40 45.47 -47.26 -22.19
C ASP A 40 46.63 -48.13 -22.69
N MET A 41 47.54 -47.57 -23.50
CA MET A 41 48.74 -48.26 -23.96
C MET A 41 49.69 -48.62 -22.81
N GLU A 42 49.96 -47.67 -21.89
CA GLU A 42 50.79 -47.94 -20.71
C GLU A 42 50.16 -49.02 -19.81
N MET A 43 48.83 -48.99 -19.65
CA MET A 43 48.09 -49.99 -18.88
C MET A 43 48.12 -51.37 -19.52
N TYR A 44 47.97 -51.46 -20.84
CA TYR A 44 48.05 -52.71 -21.58
C TYR A 44 49.43 -53.39 -21.43
N GLN A 45 50.51 -52.62 -21.61
CA GLN A 45 51.88 -53.13 -21.44
C GLN A 45 52.15 -53.62 -20.01
N ARG A 46 51.69 -52.87 -19.00
CA ARG A 46 51.79 -53.28 -17.59
C ARG A 46 51.01 -54.54 -17.30
N LYS A 47 49.79 -54.67 -17.85
CA LYS A 47 48.96 -55.87 -17.66
C LYS A 47 49.63 -57.10 -18.26
N ARG A 48 50.09 -57.02 -19.51
CA ARG A 48 50.79 -58.14 -20.18
C ARG A 48 52.08 -58.55 -19.45
N ALA A 49 52.84 -57.58 -18.92
CA ALA A 49 54.03 -57.84 -18.11
C ALA A 49 53.72 -58.53 -16.78
N ARG A 50 52.62 -58.15 -16.11
CA ARG A 50 52.15 -58.83 -14.88
C ARG A 50 51.71 -60.25 -15.18
N ASP A 51 50.85 -60.43 -16.19
CA ASP A 51 50.32 -61.75 -16.55
C ASP A 51 51.48 -62.72 -16.88
N ALA A 52 52.50 -62.26 -17.62
CA ALA A 52 53.69 -63.05 -17.90
C ALA A 52 54.51 -63.40 -16.63
N ALA A 53 54.69 -62.45 -15.72
CA ALA A 53 55.40 -62.69 -14.46
C ALA A 53 54.63 -63.66 -13.55
N ASP A 54 53.30 -63.53 -13.48
CA ASP A 54 52.41 -64.38 -12.70
C ASP A 54 52.41 -65.83 -13.23
N HIS A 55 52.29 -65.99 -14.56
CA HIS A 55 52.38 -67.30 -15.20
C HIS A 55 53.75 -67.96 -14.95
N MET A 56 54.83 -67.18 -14.98
CA MET A 56 56.18 -67.70 -14.75
C MET A 56 56.41 -68.07 -13.28
N ALA A 57 55.99 -67.23 -12.34
CA ALA A 57 56.06 -67.52 -10.91
C ALA A 57 55.27 -68.79 -10.56
N TRP A 58 54.08 -68.95 -11.15
CA TRP A 58 53.27 -70.16 -11.03
C TRP A 58 53.95 -71.39 -11.62
N ALA A 59 54.58 -71.28 -12.79
CA ALA A 59 55.29 -72.38 -13.43
C ALA A 59 56.47 -72.87 -12.57
N ILE A 60 57.23 -71.93 -11.98
CA ILE A 60 58.36 -72.26 -11.09
C ILE A 60 57.90 -73.01 -9.84
N GLY A 61 56.74 -72.65 -9.27
CA GLY A 61 56.20 -73.30 -8.09
C GLY A 61 55.86 -74.78 -8.25
N ARG A 62 55.93 -75.34 -9.46
CA ARG A 62 55.72 -76.77 -9.74
C ARG A 62 57.00 -77.60 -9.80
N PHE A 63 58.17 -76.97 -9.78
CA PHE A 63 59.45 -77.66 -9.85
C PHE A 63 60.11 -77.73 -8.46
N GLU A 64 60.78 -78.84 -8.19
CA GLU A 64 61.67 -79.05 -7.04
C GLU A 64 63.12 -78.77 -7.47
N GLY A 65 63.97 -78.29 -6.55
CA GLY A 65 65.38 -78.00 -6.79
C GLY A 65 65.70 -76.55 -7.17
N THR A 66 66.97 -76.29 -7.50
CA THR A 66 67.48 -74.93 -7.76
C THR A 66 67.14 -74.43 -9.15
N ALA A 67 67.15 -73.10 -9.34
CA ALA A 67 66.79 -72.48 -10.61
C ALA A 67 67.55 -73.01 -11.84
N GLN A 68 68.81 -73.41 -11.68
CA GLN A 68 69.60 -74.01 -12.77
C GLN A 68 69.08 -75.38 -13.24
N GLN A 69 68.45 -76.16 -12.35
CA GLN A 69 68.01 -77.52 -12.66
C GLN A 69 66.74 -77.55 -13.51
N TRP A 70 65.84 -76.58 -13.30
CA TRP A 70 64.56 -76.51 -14.01
C TRP A 70 64.48 -75.41 -15.07
N ILE A 71 65.44 -74.48 -15.18
CA ILE A 71 65.36 -73.40 -16.17
C ILE A 71 65.27 -73.91 -17.62
N SER A 72 65.94 -75.02 -17.93
CA SER A 72 65.87 -75.67 -19.26
C SER A 72 64.53 -76.34 -19.54
N ARG A 73 63.70 -76.56 -18.52
CA ARG A 73 62.37 -77.16 -18.59
C ARG A 73 61.25 -76.12 -18.62
N LEU A 74 61.55 -74.85 -18.36
CA LEU A 74 60.57 -73.78 -18.43
C LEU A 74 60.14 -73.52 -19.89
N PRO A 75 58.90 -73.04 -20.10
CA PRO A 75 58.49 -72.58 -21.42
C PRO A 75 59.44 -71.50 -21.91
N LYS A 76 59.93 -71.62 -23.15
CA LYS A 76 60.72 -70.54 -23.76
C LYS A 76 59.84 -69.29 -23.80
N PRO A 77 60.31 -68.14 -23.28
CA PRO A 77 59.53 -66.91 -23.32
C PRO A 77 59.28 -66.48 -24.76
N ASP A 78 58.11 -65.90 -25.00
CA ASP A 78 57.72 -65.31 -26.27
C ASP A 78 58.78 -64.27 -26.70
N PRO A 79 59.41 -64.39 -27.88
CA PRO A 79 60.43 -63.45 -28.34
C PRO A 79 59.90 -62.01 -28.49
N ASP A 80 58.60 -61.83 -28.75
CA ASP A 80 57.93 -60.53 -28.82
C ASP A 80 57.24 -60.14 -27.50
N GLY A 81 57.43 -60.94 -26.45
CA GLY A 81 56.85 -60.77 -25.12
C GLY A 81 57.71 -59.93 -24.17
N PRO A 82 57.19 -59.64 -22.95
CA PRO A 82 57.94 -58.95 -21.91
C PRO A 82 59.15 -59.78 -21.48
N ARG A 83 60.29 -59.13 -21.22
CA ARG A 83 61.51 -59.82 -20.82
C ARG A 83 61.49 -60.12 -19.32
N LEU A 84 61.76 -61.36 -18.95
CA LEU A 84 61.64 -61.85 -17.58
C LEU A 84 63.02 -62.18 -16.99
N ARG A 85 63.30 -61.63 -15.80
CA ARG A 85 64.49 -61.94 -15.00
C ARG A 85 64.07 -62.57 -13.69
N LEU A 86 64.77 -63.62 -13.28
CA LEU A 86 64.57 -64.29 -12.01
C LEU A 86 65.65 -63.83 -11.04
N ASP A 87 65.29 -63.09 -10.02
CA ASP A 87 66.20 -62.67 -8.95
C ASP A 87 66.04 -63.63 -7.77
N GLU A 88 66.94 -64.61 -7.65
CA GLU A 88 66.92 -65.64 -6.62
C GLU A 88 67.56 -65.11 -5.32
N THR A 89 66.75 -65.04 -4.25
CA THR A 89 67.18 -64.53 -2.94
C THR A 89 67.99 -65.56 -2.15
N SER A 90 67.77 -66.86 -2.38
CA SER A 90 68.47 -67.93 -1.66
C SER A 90 69.97 -68.05 -2.00
N GLN A 91 70.37 -67.67 -3.22
CA GLN A 91 71.78 -67.69 -3.65
C GLN A 91 72.34 -66.32 -4.06
N GLY A 92 71.53 -65.24 -3.98
CA GLY A 92 71.94 -63.89 -4.38
C GLY A 92 72.26 -63.75 -5.87
N ARG A 93 71.60 -64.52 -6.73
CA ARG A 93 71.88 -64.59 -8.19
C ARG A 93 70.68 -64.13 -9.00
N SER A 94 70.94 -63.38 -10.07
CA SER A 94 69.93 -63.02 -11.07
C SER A 94 70.11 -63.85 -12.33
N ILE A 95 69.06 -64.54 -12.78
CA ILE A 95 69.07 -65.35 -14.00
C ILE A 95 68.16 -64.69 -15.04
N THR A 96 68.71 -64.42 -16.21
CA THR A 96 68.00 -63.80 -17.32
C THR A 96 67.40 -64.88 -18.22
N LEU A 97 66.10 -64.79 -18.54
CA LEU A 97 65.42 -65.79 -19.37
C LEU A 97 65.46 -65.46 -20.86
N TRP A 98 66.38 -64.60 -21.28
CA TRP A 98 66.62 -64.21 -22.67
C TRP A 98 68.10 -64.43 -23.02
N PRO A 99 68.46 -64.56 -24.32
CA PRO A 99 69.84 -64.84 -24.74
C PRO A 99 70.81 -63.74 -24.29
N ALA A 100 72.02 -64.11 -23.83
CA ALA A 100 73.01 -63.17 -23.28
C ALA A 100 73.50 -62.12 -24.29
N ASP A 101 73.44 -62.48 -25.57
CA ASP A 101 73.74 -61.71 -26.77
C ASP A 101 72.65 -60.70 -27.15
N VAL A 102 71.52 -60.73 -26.43
CA VAL A 102 70.41 -59.79 -26.60
C VAL A 102 70.32 -58.93 -25.33
N GLU A 103 71.02 -57.79 -25.32
CA GLU A 103 70.93 -56.80 -24.24
C GLU A 103 69.48 -56.48 -23.87
N PRO A 104 69.17 -56.36 -22.58
CA PRO A 104 68.43 -55.24 -22.06
C PRO A 104 69.45 -54.28 -21.46
N ALA A 105 69.53 -53.07 -22.00
CA ALA A 105 70.35 -52.00 -21.46
C ALA A 105 70.05 -51.77 -19.96
N PRO A 106 71.05 -51.35 -19.16
CA PRO A 106 70.78 -50.82 -17.82
C PRO A 106 69.84 -49.61 -17.96
N GLY A 107 68.58 -49.73 -17.52
CA GLY A 107 67.61 -48.62 -17.52
C GLY A 107 66.19 -48.90 -18.03
N LEU A 108 65.84 -50.11 -18.46
CA LEU A 108 64.44 -50.42 -18.82
C LEU A 108 63.53 -50.40 -17.58
N PRO A 109 62.33 -49.78 -17.65
CA PRO A 109 61.43 -49.70 -16.51
C PRO A 109 60.91 -51.09 -16.14
N VAL A 110 60.98 -51.40 -14.85
CA VAL A 110 60.34 -52.59 -14.27
C VAL A 110 58.83 -52.38 -14.29
N LEU A 111 58.10 -53.20 -15.06
CA LEU A 111 56.65 -53.09 -15.20
C LEU A 111 55.90 -53.95 -14.18
N ALA A 112 56.50 -55.06 -13.75
CA ALA A 112 55.96 -55.95 -12.71
C ALA A 112 57.06 -56.71 -11.97
N ARG A 113 56.83 -57.02 -10.70
CA ARG A 113 57.66 -57.89 -9.86
C ARG A 113 56.74 -58.86 -9.11
N ARG A 114 57.06 -60.15 -9.14
CA ARG A 114 56.26 -61.23 -8.56
C ARG A 114 57.11 -62.23 -7.79
N PRO A 115 56.84 -62.48 -6.50
CA PRO A 115 57.58 -63.49 -5.76
C PRO A 115 57.24 -64.88 -6.28
N TYR A 116 58.23 -65.76 -6.27
CA TYR A 116 58.06 -67.18 -6.54
C TYR A 116 58.76 -68.01 -5.44
N GLN A 117 58.24 -69.22 -5.25
CA GLN A 117 58.83 -70.24 -4.39
C GLN A 117 58.65 -71.59 -5.06
N SER A 118 59.75 -72.35 -5.19
CA SER A 118 59.76 -73.75 -5.65
C SER A 118 58.94 -74.68 -4.74
N ALA A 119 58.50 -75.83 -5.26
CA ALA A 119 57.61 -76.76 -4.57
C ALA A 119 58.21 -77.32 -3.26
N ASP A 120 59.50 -77.59 -3.24
CA ASP A 120 60.29 -78.06 -2.09
C ASP A 120 60.85 -76.91 -1.23
N GLY A 121 60.65 -75.66 -1.67
CA GLY A 121 61.17 -74.47 -1.01
C GLY A 121 62.69 -74.26 -1.15
N ALA A 122 63.38 -75.04 -1.97
CA ALA A 122 64.84 -74.95 -2.14
C ALA A 122 65.29 -73.65 -2.82
N SER A 123 64.42 -73.06 -3.65
CA SER A 123 64.62 -71.79 -4.35
C SER A 123 63.46 -70.82 -4.06
N ARG A 124 63.80 -69.57 -3.72
CA ARG A 124 62.87 -68.44 -3.53
C ARG A 124 63.46 -67.20 -4.17
N GLY A 125 62.62 -66.38 -4.77
CA GLY A 125 63.05 -65.19 -5.50
C GLY A 125 61.90 -64.37 -6.05
N ASP A 126 62.23 -63.39 -6.87
CA ASP A 126 61.26 -62.60 -7.62
C ASP A 126 61.43 -62.79 -9.13
N VAL A 127 60.32 -62.97 -9.83
CA VAL A 127 60.22 -62.77 -11.28
C VAL A 127 59.99 -61.28 -11.52
N VAL A 128 60.95 -60.60 -12.15
CA VAL A 128 60.81 -59.21 -12.56
C VAL A 128 60.68 -59.13 -14.07
N ALA A 129 59.61 -58.47 -14.52
CA ALA A 129 59.25 -58.28 -15.92
C ALA A 129 59.58 -56.86 -16.37
N TYR A 130 60.35 -56.78 -17.44
CA TYR A 130 60.71 -55.55 -18.13
C TYR A 130 59.85 -55.33 -19.37
N ALA A 131 59.71 -54.07 -19.77
CA ALA A 131 59.10 -53.72 -21.06
C ALA A 131 59.82 -54.43 -22.23
N ALA A 132 59.07 -54.94 -23.20
CA ALA A 132 59.63 -55.55 -24.39
C ALA A 132 60.35 -54.48 -25.25
N PRO A 133 61.64 -54.67 -25.62
CA PRO A 133 62.34 -53.72 -26.47
C PRO A 133 61.90 -53.94 -27.92
N GLY A 134 61.20 -52.95 -28.49
CA GLY A 134 60.80 -52.96 -29.90
C GLY A 134 59.51 -53.70 -30.23
N GLY A 135 58.67 -54.03 -29.24
CA GLY A 135 57.37 -54.66 -29.49
C GLY A 135 56.59 -53.87 -30.54
N ARG A 136 56.39 -54.45 -31.73
CA ARG A 136 55.54 -53.88 -32.77
C ARG A 136 54.18 -53.60 -32.14
N LEU A 137 53.78 -52.33 -32.14
CA LEU A 137 52.41 -51.94 -31.85
C LEU A 137 51.48 -52.80 -32.71
N PRO A 138 50.36 -53.31 -32.20
CA PRO A 138 49.38 -53.94 -33.06
C PRO A 138 48.95 -52.91 -34.12
N ASP A 139 49.04 -53.24 -35.41
CA ASP A 139 48.75 -52.30 -36.52
C ASP A 139 47.39 -51.60 -36.38
N ALA A 140 46.45 -52.24 -35.68
CA ALA A 140 45.14 -51.70 -35.32
C ALA A 140 45.19 -50.38 -34.52
N TYR A 141 46.21 -50.15 -33.69
CA TYR A 141 46.30 -48.94 -32.86
C TYR A 141 46.92 -47.75 -33.61
N LEU A 142 47.95 -48.00 -34.41
CA LEU A 142 48.55 -46.96 -35.26
C LEU A 142 47.56 -46.49 -36.33
N THR A 143 46.83 -47.43 -36.95
CA THR A 143 45.76 -47.11 -37.89
C THR A 143 44.59 -46.39 -37.21
N GLY A 144 44.19 -46.81 -36.00
CA GLY A 144 43.15 -46.13 -35.22
C GLY A 144 43.50 -44.68 -34.87
N ALA A 145 44.72 -44.44 -34.37
CA ALA A 145 45.19 -43.10 -34.02
C ALA A 145 45.36 -42.19 -35.25
N LEU A 146 45.86 -42.71 -36.37
CA LEU A 146 45.97 -41.98 -37.63
C LEU A 146 44.58 -41.64 -38.20
N LEU A 147 43.63 -42.58 -38.17
CA LEU A 147 42.27 -42.36 -38.63
C LEU A 147 41.56 -41.30 -37.79
N GLN A 148 41.66 -41.37 -36.46
CA GLN A 148 41.09 -40.36 -35.56
C GLN A 148 41.70 -38.98 -35.80
N SER A 149 43.02 -38.89 -35.96
CA SER A 149 43.71 -37.64 -36.27
C SER A 149 43.27 -37.07 -37.61
N ALA A 150 43.14 -37.91 -38.65
CA ALA A 150 42.69 -37.49 -39.97
C ALA A 150 41.22 -37.01 -39.97
N LEU A 151 40.33 -37.71 -39.26
CA LEU A 151 38.92 -37.33 -39.14
C LEU A 151 38.76 -35.99 -38.41
N PHE A 152 39.61 -35.74 -37.42
CA PHE A 152 39.63 -34.45 -36.71
C PHE A 152 40.14 -33.30 -37.57
N VAL A 153 41.20 -33.50 -38.37
CA VAL A 153 41.68 -32.50 -39.33
C VAL A 153 40.58 -32.16 -40.34
N LEU A 154 39.86 -33.16 -40.85
CA LEU A 154 38.72 -32.97 -41.73
C LEU A 154 37.58 -32.18 -41.06
N ALA A 155 37.20 -32.54 -39.83
CA ALA A 155 36.18 -31.82 -39.07
C ALA A 155 36.58 -30.36 -38.79
N SER A 156 37.86 -30.12 -38.47
CA SER A 156 38.41 -28.78 -38.23
C SER A 156 38.42 -27.92 -39.49
N LEU A 157 38.77 -28.51 -40.64
CA LEU A 157 38.70 -27.83 -41.94
C LEU A 157 37.27 -27.54 -42.35
N ALA A 158 36.34 -28.48 -42.15
CA ALA A 158 34.92 -28.29 -42.42
C ALA A 158 34.32 -27.18 -41.53
N TRP A 159 34.69 -27.14 -40.25
CA TRP A 159 34.29 -26.07 -39.32
C TRP A 159 34.85 -24.71 -39.76
N CYS A 160 36.15 -24.64 -40.09
CA CYS A 160 36.77 -23.42 -40.59
C CYS A 160 36.09 -22.92 -41.87
N PHE A 161 35.80 -23.82 -42.81
CA PHE A 161 35.06 -23.50 -44.02
C PHE A 161 33.65 -23.00 -43.72
N TYR A 162 32.93 -23.67 -42.80
CA TYR A 162 31.60 -23.25 -42.36
C TYR A 162 31.62 -21.85 -41.74
N VAL A 163 32.59 -21.56 -40.84
CA VAL A 163 32.76 -20.24 -40.23
C VAL A 163 33.09 -19.19 -41.28
N LEU A 164 34.00 -19.47 -42.23
CA LEU A 164 34.31 -18.55 -43.32
C LEU A 164 33.10 -18.28 -44.23
N ARG A 165 32.32 -19.33 -44.55
CA ARG A 165 31.04 -19.22 -45.28
C ARG A 165 30.02 -18.39 -44.51
N LEU A 166 29.87 -18.62 -43.21
CA LEU A 166 28.96 -17.89 -42.34
C LEU A 166 29.36 -16.41 -42.25
N MET A 167 30.65 -16.11 -42.04
CA MET A 167 31.17 -14.75 -42.02
C MET A 167 31.01 -14.05 -43.38
N GLN A 168 31.24 -14.76 -44.49
CA GLN A 168 30.99 -14.23 -45.83
C GLN A 168 29.51 -13.99 -46.10
N TRP A 169 28.63 -14.89 -45.65
CA TRP A 169 27.17 -14.76 -45.79
C TRP A 169 26.64 -13.58 -44.98
N VAL A 170 27.09 -13.41 -43.73
CA VAL A 170 26.74 -12.25 -42.88
C VAL A 170 27.27 -10.94 -43.48
N ARG A 171 28.48 -10.94 -44.07
CA ARG A 171 29.04 -9.74 -44.73
C ARG A 171 28.38 -9.40 -46.06
N ARG A 172 27.87 -10.38 -46.82
CA ARG A 172 27.32 -10.17 -48.17
C ARG A 172 25.79 -10.08 -48.23
N GLY A 173 25.05 -10.63 -47.28
CA GLY A 173 23.59 -10.76 -47.34
C GLY A 173 22.79 -9.71 -46.54
N PRO A 174 22.41 -9.99 -45.28
CA PRO A 174 21.25 -9.34 -44.64
C PRO A 174 21.52 -7.96 -44.03
N LEU A 175 22.76 -7.65 -43.66
CA LEU A 175 23.08 -6.41 -42.95
C LEU A 175 23.18 -5.18 -43.88
N ARG A 176 23.52 -5.38 -45.14
CA ARG A 176 23.55 -4.29 -46.14
C ARG A 176 22.16 -3.99 -46.69
N SER A 177 21.28 -5.00 -46.81
CA SER A 177 19.88 -4.80 -47.19
C SER A 177 19.07 -4.14 -46.07
N LEU A 178 19.28 -4.53 -44.81
CA LEU A 178 18.67 -3.86 -43.64
C LEU A 178 19.19 -2.42 -43.46
N ALA A 179 20.47 -2.15 -43.76
CA ALA A 179 21.00 -0.79 -43.72
C ALA A 179 20.46 0.12 -44.84
N ARG A 180 20.22 -0.42 -46.05
CA ARG A 180 19.59 0.34 -47.15
C ARG A 180 18.09 0.57 -46.92
N ALA A 181 17.37 -0.42 -46.40
CA ALA A 181 15.96 -0.29 -46.04
C ALA A 181 15.74 0.71 -44.87
N ALA A 182 16.64 0.75 -43.88
CA ALA A 182 16.58 1.72 -42.79
C ALA A 182 16.97 3.15 -43.21
N LEU A 183 17.64 3.33 -44.35
CA LEU A 183 18.03 4.62 -44.92
C LEU A 183 17.05 5.13 -45.99
N GLY A 184 15.96 4.40 -46.26
CA GLY A 184 14.86 4.88 -47.12
C GLY A 184 15.17 4.98 -48.62
N ASN A 185 16.26 4.39 -49.10
CA ASN A 185 16.64 4.40 -50.51
C ASN A 185 16.80 2.95 -51.01
N ASP A 186 15.77 2.38 -51.61
CA ASP A 186 15.94 1.65 -52.88
C ASP A 186 14.62 1.31 -53.57
N ASP A 187 14.65 1.51 -54.89
CA ASP A 187 13.61 1.27 -55.87
C ASP A 187 13.44 -0.23 -56.16
N GLY A 188 12.27 -0.77 -55.80
CA GLY A 188 11.47 -1.67 -56.65
C GLY A 188 12.02 -3.01 -57.14
N GLN A 189 13.27 -3.41 -56.91
CA GLN A 189 13.82 -4.65 -57.48
C GLN A 189 14.49 -5.54 -56.44
N SER A 190 13.72 -6.44 -55.84
CA SER A 190 14.23 -7.66 -55.21
C SER A 190 13.15 -8.74 -55.15
N ALA A 191 13.02 -9.50 -56.25
CA ALA A 191 12.12 -10.65 -56.39
C ALA A 191 12.49 -11.87 -55.48
N ALA A 192 13.42 -11.71 -54.54
CA ALA A 192 13.77 -12.73 -53.54
C ALA A 192 13.07 -12.52 -52.18
N LEU A 193 12.19 -11.51 -52.07
CA LEU A 193 11.55 -11.09 -50.80
C LEU A 193 10.19 -11.75 -50.51
N LEU A 194 9.68 -12.65 -51.37
CA LEU A 194 8.36 -13.26 -51.16
C LEU A 194 8.34 -14.36 -50.08
N GLU A 195 9.47 -15.00 -49.74
CA GLU A 195 9.48 -16.08 -48.72
C GLU A 195 9.74 -15.61 -47.28
N LEU A 196 10.19 -14.37 -47.06
CA LEU A 196 10.50 -13.84 -45.72
C LEU A 196 9.53 -12.77 -45.24
N ARG A 197 8.53 -12.39 -46.05
CA ARG A 197 7.49 -11.43 -45.68
C ARG A 197 6.74 -11.83 -44.39
N PRO A 198 6.36 -13.11 -44.17
CA PRO A 198 5.70 -13.52 -42.92
C PRO A 198 6.60 -13.37 -41.69
N VAL A 199 7.90 -13.63 -41.84
CA VAL A 199 8.88 -13.54 -40.73
C VAL A 199 9.22 -12.09 -40.42
N HIS A 200 9.34 -11.25 -41.44
CA HIS A 200 9.50 -9.82 -41.24
C HIS A 200 8.26 -9.23 -40.58
N GLU A 201 7.06 -9.53 -41.08
CA GLU A 201 5.79 -9.07 -40.50
C GLU A 201 5.67 -9.54 -39.04
N ALA A 202 5.97 -10.80 -38.74
CA ALA A 202 6.01 -11.33 -37.38
C ALA A 202 7.06 -10.67 -36.47
N LEU A 203 8.24 -10.29 -36.98
CA LEU A 203 9.27 -9.59 -36.21
C LEU A 203 8.89 -8.13 -35.94
N THR A 204 8.31 -7.43 -36.92
CA THR A 204 7.75 -6.09 -36.70
C THR A 204 6.57 -6.12 -35.74
N GLN A 205 5.73 -7.14 -35.83
CA GLN A 205 4.60 -7.34 -34.93
C GLN A 205 5.09 -7.62 -33.50
N ASN A 206 6.06 -8.54 -33.31
CA ASN A 206 6.67 -8.78 -32.01
C ASN A 206 7.38 -7.53 -31.45
N ARG A 207 8.03 -6.73 -32.30
CA ARG A 207 8.70 -5.50 -31.87
C ARG A 207 7.70 -4.44 -31.42
N LEU A 208 6.62 -4.26 -32.17
CA LEU A 208 5.51 -3.39 -31.78
C LEU A 208 4.84 -3.89 -30.50
N GLU A 209 4.64 -5.20 -30.36
CA GLU A 209 4.13 -5.82 -29.14
C GLU A 209 5.08 -5.59 -27.95
N GLN A 210 6.39 -5.72 -28.12
CA GLN A 210 7.37 -5.44 -27.07
C GLN A 210 7.39 -3.96 -26.68
N GLU A 211 7.39 -3.04 -27.66
CA GLU A 211 7.34 -1.60 -27.40
C GLU A 211 6.02 -1.22 -26.69
N GLN A 212 4.91 -1.84 -27.07
CA GLN A 212 3.62 -1.69 -26.38
C GLN A 212 3.65 -2.28 -24.97
N VAL A 213 4.29 -3.43 -24.75
CA VAL A 213 4.42 -4.04 -23.42
C VAL A 213 5.29 -3.17 -22.52
N VAL A 214 6.43 -2.66 -23.01
CA VAL A 214 7.31 -1.75 -22.24
C VAL A 214 6.61 -0.44 -21.93
N ALA A 215 5.92 0.17 -22.90
CA ALA A 215 5.13 1.38 -22.67
C ALA A 215 4.01 1.12 -21.64
N ARG A 216 3.35 -0.03 -21.71
CA ARG A 216 2.29 -0.44 -20.77
C ARG A 216 2.86 -0.67 -19.37
N LEU A 217 4.05 -1.26 -19.24
CA LEU A 217 4.75 -1.43 -17.96
C LEU A 217 5.18 -0.09 -17.37
N GLN A 218 5.75 0.82 -18.17
CA GLN A 218 6.12 2.16 -17.71
C GLN A 218 4.89 2.97 -17.27
N GLN A 219 3.80 2.91 -18.04
CA GLN A 219 2.53 3.54 -17.68
C GLN A 219 1.96 2.92 -16.40
N ARG A 220 2.10 1.60 -16.21
CA ARG A 220 1.65 0.91 -14.98
C ARG A 220 2.49 1.31 -13.78
N ILE A 221 3.81 1.39 -13.91
CA ILE A 221 4.72 1.88 -12.86
C ILE A 221 4.34 3.31 -12.48
N ALA A 222 4.19 4.22 -13.45
CA ALA A 222 3.79 5.60 -13.17
C ALA A 222 2.38 5.71 -12.52
N THR A 223 1.46 4.80 -12.88
CA THR A 223 0.13 4.76 -12.26
C THR A 223 0.21 4.28 -10.81
N LEU A 224 0.98 3.21 -10.56
CA LEU A 224 1.20 2.65 -9.22
C LEU A 224 1.95 3.64 -8.31
N GLU A 225 2.95 4.34 -8.84
CA GLU A 225 3.65 5.42 -8.11
C GLU A 225 2.67 6.54 -7.74
N ASN A 226 1.81 6.97 -8.66
CA ASN A 226 0.80 7.99 -8.38
C ASN A 226 -0.26 7.51 -7.37
N GLU A 227 -0.69 6.25 -7.42
CA GLU A 227 -1.64 5.68 -6.46
C GLU A 227 -1.02 5.49 -5.06
N THR A 228 0.26 5.14 -5.00
CA THR A 228 0.93 4.81 -3.74
C THR A 228 1.51 6.04 -3.05
N MET A 229 1.89 7.09 -3.80
CA MET A 229 2.60 8.26 -3.27
C MET A 229 1.77 9.55 -3.29
N ARG A 230 0.62 9.60 -3.97
CA ARG A 230 -0.21 10.82 -4.06
C ARG A 230 -1.62 10.61 -3.52
N ASP A 231 -2.23 11.71 -3.09
CA ASP A 231 -3.64 11.79 -2.72
C ASP A 231 -4.54 11.69 -3.96
N ALA A 232 -5.60 10.89 -3.88
CA ALA A 232 -6.50 10.62 -5.01
C ALA A 232 -7.23 11.88 -5.51
N VAL A 233 -7.55 12.80 -4.61
CA VAL A 233 -8.32 14.02 -4.93
C VAL A 233 -7.42 15.15 -5.40
N THR A 234 -6.44 15.52 -4.58
CA THR A 234 -5.60 16.71 -4.78
C THR A 234 -4.34 16.45 -5.61
N ARG A 235 -3.97 15.18 -5.84
CA ARG A 235 -2.71 14.75 -6.49
C ARG A 235 -1.44 15.26 -5.80
N LEU A 236 -1.55 15.84 -4.61
CA LEU A 236 -0.41 16.16 -3.75
C LEU A 236 0.21 14.87 -3.19
N PRO A 237 1.49 14.87 -2.79
CA PRO A 237 2.07 13.85 -1.92
C PRO A 237 1.13 13.47 -0.77
N ASN A 238 1.01 12.17 -0.51
CA ASN A 238 0.16 11.66 0.57
C ASN A 238 0.91 11.64 1.91
N ARG A 239 0.20 11.26 2.97
CA ARG A 239 0.74 11.14 4.33
C ARG A 239 2.04 10.33 4.42
N ARG A 240 2.11 9.20 3.72
CA ARG A 240 3.29 8.32 3.77
C ARG A 240 4.50 9.02 3.15
N THR A 241 4.33 9.57 1.95
CA THR A 241 5.38 10.32 1.26
C THR A 241 5.86 11.51 2.08
N PHE A 242 4.94 12.26 2.70
CA PHE A 242 5.31 13.36 3.59
C PHE A 242 6.23 12.91 4.73
N PHE A 243 5.85 11.86 5.47
CA PHE A 243 6.64 11.40 6.61
C PHE A 243 7.97 10.76 6.21
N ASP A 244 8.01 10.06 5.08
CA ASP A 244 9.25 9.46 4.58
C ASP A 244 10.26 10.55 4.20
N THR A 245 9.84 11.56 3.43
CA THR A 245 10.68 12.72 3.09
C THR A 245 11.05 13.56 4.33
N PHE A 246 10.13 13.72 5.29
CA PHE A 246 10.42 14.49 6.51
C PHE A 246 11.46 13.78 7.39
N ARG A 247 11.36 12.44 7.56
CA ARG A 247 12.39 11.64 8.24
C ARG A 247 13.74 11.72 7.55
N GLU A 248 13.76 11.69 6.24
CA GLU A 248 14.98 11.81 5.45
C GLU A 248 15.62 13.19 5.63
N THR A 249 14.81 14.26 5.62
CA THR A 249 15.25 15.63 5.85
C THR A 249 15.87 15.81 7.24
N LEU A 250 15.30 15.18 8.28
CA LEU A 250 15.85 15.21 9.65
C LEU A 250 17.10 14.35 9.84
N ARG A 251 17.33 13.34 8.99
CA ARG A 251 18.51 12.45 9.00
C ARG A 251 19.70 12.99 8.21
N SER A 252 19.51 14.06 7.44
CA SER A 252 20.57 14.76 6.72
C SER A 252 21.79 15.02 7.60
N THR A 253 23.00 14.87 7.06
CA THR A 253 24.26 15.03 7.82
C THR A 253 24.70 16.49 7.95
N ASP A 254 23.94 17.44 7.38
CA ASP A 254 24.28 18.86 7.39
C ASP A 254 23.76 19.54 8.69
N PRO A 255 24.65 19.91 9.63
CA PRO A 255 24.26 20.40 10.97
C PRO A 255 23.59 21.79 10.95
N LEU A 256 23.66 22.50 9.82
CA LEU A 256 23.16 23.87 9.66
C LEU A 256 21.78 23.95 8.97
N THR A 257 21.22 22.84 8.52
CA THR A 257 19.92 22.82 7.81
C THR A 257 18.74 22.88 8.79
N THR A 258 18.46 24.07 9.29
CA THR A 258 17.16 24.35 9.94
C THR A 258 16.09 24.53 8.88
N GLY A 259 14.86 24.16 9.21
CA GLY A 259 13.72 24.34 8.31
C GLY A 259 12.44 24.56 9.08
N HIS A 260 11.36 24.72 8.34
CA HIS A 260 10.04 24.94 8.91
C HIS A 260 9.03 23.94 8.35
N VAL A 261 8.04 23.60 9.15
CA VAL A 261 6.87 22.84 8.73
C VAL A 261 5.63 23.67 9.03
N LEU A 262 4.79 23.85 8.02
CA LEU A 262 3.51 24.51 8.13
C LEU A 262 2.41 23.43 8.09
N ILE A 263 1.53 23.40 9.06
CA ILE A 263 0.33 22.55 9.04
C ILE A 263 -0.90 23.46 9.01
N PHE A 264 -1.84 23.14 8.13
CA PHE A 264 -3.13 23.82 8.10
C PHE A 264 -4.28 22.83 7.91
N ARG A 265 -5.37 23.08 8.63
CA ARG A 265 -6.52 22.19 8.75
C ARG A 265 -7.80 22.92 8.40
N GLN A 266 -8.62 22.28 7.57
CA GLN A 266 -9.98 22.73 7.30
C GLN A 266 -10.92 22.24 8.40
N ARG A 267 -11.38 23.15 9.27
CA ARG A 267 -12.17 22.82 10.47
C ARG A 267 -13.57 22.33 10.12
N ASP A 268 -14.16 22.91 9.09
CA ASP A 268 -15.57 22.70 8.74
C ASP A 268 -15.75 21.64 7.64
N MET A 269 -14.77 20.74 7.44
CA MET A 269 -14.78 19.75 6.35
C MET A 269 -16.02 18.84 6.39
N ALA A 270 -16.45 18.42 7.59
CA ALA A 270 -17.66 17.62 7.76
C ALA A 270 -18.93 18.39 7.31
N GLU A 271 -19.02 19.68 7.63
CA GLU A 271 -20.15 20.52 7.23
C GLU A 271 -20.12 20.85 5.74
N LEU A 272 -18.94 21.06 5.17
CA LEU A 272 -18.75 21.23 3.72
C LEU A 272 -19.21 19.96 2.97
N ASN A 273 -18.79 18.78 3.42
CA ASN A 273 -19.21 17.50 2.85
C ASN A 273 -20.71 17.21 3.03
N ARG A 274 -21.35 17.75 4.07
CA ARG A 274 -22.81 17.62 4.25
C ARG A 274 -23.62 18.50 3.29
N ARG A 275 -23.04 19.60 2.79
CA ARG A 275 -23.76 20.60 1.98
C ARG A 275 -23.46 20.57 0.51
N MET A 276 -22.20 20.33 0.19
CA MET A 276 -21.74 20.27 -1.18
C MET A 276 -21.70 18.81 -1.59
N HIS A 277 -22.10 18.55 -2.83
CA HIS A 277 -21.83 17.26 -3.45
C HIS A 277 -20.32 16.99 -3.37
N HIS A 278 -19.95 15.74 -3.07
CA HIS A 278 -18.55 15.35 -2.88
C HIS A 278 -17.65 15.82 -4.05
N GLU A 279 -18.16 15.76 -5.28
CA GLU A 279 -17.44 16.23 -6.48
C GLU A 279 -17.11 17.74 -6.44
N ALA A 280 -18.01 18.57 -5.94
CA ALA A 280 -17.79 20.01 -5.82
C ALA A 280 -16.76 20.34 -4.71
N THR A 281 -16.81 19.62 -3.60
CA THR A 281 -15.80 19.74 -2.53
C THR A 281 -14.43 19.28 -3.03
N ASP A 282 -14.37 18.17 -3.76
CA ASP A 282 -13.14 17.62 -4.33
C ASP A 282 -12.53 18.53 -5.39
N GLN A 283 -13.37 19.15 -6.23
CA GLN A 283 -12.93 20.15 -7.20
C GLN A 283 -12.35 21.38 -6.51
N TRP A 284 -13.02 21.89 -5.46
CA TRP A 284 -12.51 23.01 -4.67
C TRP A 284 -11.18 22.69 -3.97
N LEU A 285 -11.06 21.49 -3.39
CA LEU A 285 -9.82 21.01 -2.79
C LEU A 285 -8.69 20.91 -3.82
N ARG A 286 -8.97 20.38 -5.01
CA ARG A 286 -7.98 20.24 -6.09
C ARG A 286 -7.48 21.60 -6.59
N LEU A 287 -8.38 22.55 -6.82
CA LEU A 287 -8.04 23.90 -7.26
C LEU A 287 -7.26 24.68 -6.19
N SER A 288 -7.65 24.52 -4.92
CA SER A 288 -6.95 25.15 -3.80
C SER A 288 -5.55 24.56 -3.61
N ALA A 289 -5.43 23.23 -3.65
CA ALA A 289 -4.14 22.53 -3.56
C ALA A 289 -3.18 22.93 -4.69
N ALA A 290 -3.66 23.00 -5.93
CA ALA A 290 -2.84 23.39 -7.08
C ALA A 290 -2.28 24.82 -6.93
N GLN A 291 -3.11 25.77 -6.49
CA GLN A 291 -2.67 27.15 -6.27
C GLN A 291 -1.64 27.25 -5.14
N LEU A 292 -1.88 26.56 -4.02
CA LEU A 292 -0.98 26.58 -2.87
C LEU A 292 0.36 25.94 -3.22
N GLN A 293 0.34 24.83 -3.98
CA GLN A 293 1.56 24.18 -4.45
C GLN A 293 2.39 25.12 -5.32
N GLN A 294 1.75 25.84 -6.25
CA GLN A 294 2.45 26.82 -7.09
C GLN A 294 3.09 27.93 -6.24
N THR A 295 2.34 28.50 -5.28
CA THR A 295 2.83 29.56 -4.39
C THR A 295 4.04 29.11 -3.56
N ILE A 296 4.01 27.87 -3.05
CA ILE A 296 5.11 27.29 -2.27
C ILE A 296 6.34 27.06 -3.14
N LEU A 297 6.16 26.54 -4.36
CA LEU A 297 7.26 26.28 -5.27
C LEU A 297 7.98 27.57 -5.70
N GLU A 298 7.22 28.64 -5.92
CA GLU A 298 7.73 29.97 -6.31
C GLU A 298 8.58 30.63 -5.19
N GLN A 299 8.23 30.44 -3.92
CA GLN A 299 8.89 31.13 -2.79
C GLN A 299 9.89 30.28 -2.01
N ALA A 300 9.66 28.98 -1.88
CA ALA A 300 10.50 28.08 -1.09
C ALA A 300 11.35 27.11 -1.95
N GLY A 301 11.20 27.17 -3.27
CA GLY A 301 12.00 26.40 -4.22
C GLY A 301 11.59 24.93 -4.34
N THR A 302 12.41 24.15 -5.04
CA THR A 302 12.12 22.76 -5.43
C THR A 302 12.24 21.74 -4.29
N GLN A 303 12.87 22.11 -3.17
CA GLN A 303 12.97 21.26 -1.98
C GLN A 303 11.73 21.35 -1.08
N ALA A 304 10.89 22.37 -1.28
CA ALA A 304 9.65 22.51 -0.54
C ALA A 304 8.58 21.54 -1.07
N MET A 305 7.81 20.96 -0.16
CA MET A 305 6.79 19.96 -0.50
C MET A 305 5.49 20.27 0.22
N LEU A 306 4.41 20.46 -0.55
CA LEU A 306 3.04 20.47 -0.04
C LEU A 306 2.45 19.07 -0.11
N ALA A 307 1.88 18.58 0.98
CA ALA A 307 1.26 17.26 1.09
C ALA A 307 -0.13 17.36 1.71
N ARG A 308 -1.00 16.39 1.38
CA ARG A 308 -2.26 16.18 2.06
C ARG A 308 -2.13 14.97 2.99
N LEU A 309 -2.25 15.20 4.29
CA LEU A 309 -2.10 14.16 5.29
C LEU A 309 -3.38 13.33 5.41
N ASN A 310 -4.52 14.02 5.55
CA ASN A 310 -5.84 13.41 5.74
C ASN A 310 -6.91 14.20 4.96
N GLY A 311 -8.19 13.85 5.13
CA GLY A 311 -9.31 14.55 4.47
C GLY A 311 -9.35 16.05 4.73
N SER A 312 -8.96 16.51 5.91
CA SER A 312 -8.97 17.93 6.32
C SER A 312 -7.59 18.57 6.47
N ASP A 313 -6.52 17.78 6.47
CA ASP A 313 -5.21 18.19 6.98
C ASP A 313 -4.18 18.27 5.87
N PHE A 314 -3.50 19.40 5.80
CA PHE A 314 -2.43 19.68 4.84
C PHE A 314 -1.16 20.07 5.58
N ALA A 315 -0.02 19.68 5.02
CA ALA A 315 1.28 20.02 5.58
C ALA A 315 2.23 20.46 4.45
N ALA A 316 2.96 21.54 4.69
CA ALA A 316 4.04 21.99 3.82
C ALA A 316 5.38 21.86 4.56
N LEU A 317 6.30 21.09 3.98
CA LEU A 317 7.68 20.97 4.43
C LEU A 317 8.53 22.02 3.71
N LEU A 318 9.27 22.84 4.46
CA LEU A 318 10.07 23.96 3.96
C LEU A 318 11.55 23.80 4.40
N PRO A 319 12.34 22.93 3.74
CA PRO A 319 13.74 22.70 4.11
C PRO A 319 14.63 23.90 3.81
N GLY A 320 15.53 24.23 4.74
CA GLY A 320 16.52 25.29 4.55
C GLY A 320 15.95 26.71 4.52
N LEU A 321 14.65 26.89 4.77
CA LEU A 321 14.00 28.19 4.77
C LEU A 321 14.17 28.86 6.14
N ALA A 322 14.74 30.07 6.15
CA ALA A 322 14.85 30.88 7.36
C ALA A 322 13.47 31.30 7.92
N ALA A 323 13.41 31.63 9.21
CA ALA A 323 12.15 31.91 9.92
C ALA A 323 11.33 33.05 9.31
N GLN A 324 11.98 34.16 8.92
CA GLN A 324 11.30 35.32 8.33
C GLN A 324 10.63 34.99 6.97
N PRO A 325 11.33 34.42 5.97
CA PRO A 325 10.70 33.92 4.74
C PRO A 325 9.62 32.87 4.98
N ALA A 326 9.81 31.95 5.92
CA ALA A 326 8.82 30.91 6.24
C ALA A 326 7.53 31.52 6.79
N MET A 327 7.64 32.52 7.67
CA MET A 327 6.50 33.24 8.24
C MET A 327 5.77 34.06 7.17
N ALA A 328 6.50 34.74 6.28
CA ALA A 328 5.92 35.47 5.15
C ALA A 328 5.16 34.55 4.18
N LEU A 329 5.70 33.36 3.89
CA LEU A 329 5.04 32.35 3.06
C LEU A 329 3.79 31.80 3.75
N ALA A 330 3.86 31.49 5.04
CA ALA A 330 2.70 31.02 5.81
C ALA A 330 1.57 32.06 5.84
N GLU A 331 1.91 33.34 6.02
CA GLU A 331 0.96 34.45 5.97
C GLU A 331 0.36 34.64 4.57
N ARG A 332 1.15 34.40 3.51
CA ARG A 332 0.64 34.41 2.13
C ARG A 332 -0.35 33.26 1.88
N ILE A 333 -0.01 32.05 2.32
CA ILE A 333 -0.89 30.87 2.23
C ILE A 333 -2.20 31.13 2.97
N ARG A 334 -2.14 31.71 4.17
CA ARG A 334 -3.31 32.11 4.95
C ARG A 334 -4.22 33.05 4.18
N ARG A 335 -3.67 34.08 3.51
CA ARG A 335 -4.45 35.02 2.68
C ARG A 335 -5.11 34.32 1.49
N GLU A 336 -4.39 33.44 0.79
CA GLU A 336 -4.94 32.65 -0.33
C GLU A 336 -6.10 31.74 0.13
N LEU A 337 -5.92 31.06 1.27
CA LEU A 337 -6.96 30.23 1.90
C LEU A 337 -8.18 31.06 2.30
N ARG A 338 -7.97 32.29 2.79
CA ARG A 338 -9.03 33.22 3.18
C ARG A 338 -9.84 33.73 1.98
N LEU A 339 -9.18 34.03 0.85
CA LEU A 339 -9.83 34.46 -0.38
C LEU A 339 -10.71 33.37 -1.01
N ARG A 340 -10.38 32.11 -0.77
CA ARG A 340 -11.04 30.94 -1.39
C ARG A 340 -12.01 30.22 -0.46
N ARG A 341 -12.43 30.88 0.63
CA ARG A 341 -13.39 30.29 1.58
C ARG A 341 -14.74 30.05 0.92
N LEU A 342 -15.37 28.96 1.31
CA LEU A 342 -16.72 28.62 0.91
C LEU A 342 -17.72 29.10 1.98
N PRO A 343 -18.90 29.60 1.59
CA PRO A 343 -19.93 30.02 2.53
C PRO A 343 -20.57 28.82 3.25
N LEU A 344 -20.76 28.97 4.55
CA LEU A 344 -21.52 28.11 5.47
C LEU A 344 -22.93 28.71 5.71
N ARG A 345 -23.66 28.35 6.78
CA ARG A 345 -25.07 28.79 6.97
C ARG A 345 -25.00 30.22 7.51
N GLN A 346 -26.01 31.05 7.23
CA GLN A 346 -26.17 32.37 7.88
C GLN A 346 -24.92 33.28 7.86
N GLN A 347 -24.40 33.62 6.68
CA GLN A 347 -23.26 34.55 6.48
C GLN A 347 -21.89 34.07 7.01
N GLU A 348 -21.75 32.81 7.44
CA GLU A 348 -20.47 32.26 7.90
C GLU A 348 -19.62 31.73 6.75
N TRP A 349 -18.30 31.66 6.95
CA TRP A 349 -17.33 31.18 5.96
C TRP A 349 -16.49 30.06 6.56
N CYS A 350 -16.10 29.06 5.76
CA CYS A 350 -15.27 27.96 6.25
C CYS A 350 -13.97 28.45 6.89
N ARG A 351 -13.60 27.82 8.00
CA ARG A 351 -12.50 28.25 8.87
C ARG A 351 -11.29 27.32 8.75
N TRP A 352 -10.12 27.95 8.64
CA TRP A 352 -8.84 27.27 8.63
C TRP A 352 -8.12 27.49 9.95
N ALA A 353 -7.55 26.42 10.50
CA ALA A 353 -6.56 26.49 11.57
C ALA A 353 -5.16 26.35 10.94
N ILE A 354 -4.19 27.19 11.32
CA ILE A 354 -2.86 27.23 10.69
C ILE A 354 -1.79 27.31 11.78
N ALA A 355 -0.78 26.44 11.69
CA ALA A 355 0.34 26.37 12.61
C ALA A 355 1.67 26.27 11.87
N LEU A 356 2.69 27.03 12.29
CA LEU A 356 4.05 27.00 11.73
C LEU A 356 5.04 26.64 12.84
N GLY A 357 5.87 25.63 12.60
CA GLY A 357 6.89 25.19 13.55
C GLY A 357 8.26 25.07 12.89
N SER A 358 9.30 25.33 13.66
CA SER A 358 10.69 25.09 13.24
C SER A 358 11.12 23.67 13.57
N TYR A 359 12.10 23.15 12.83
CA TYR A 359 12.76 21.88 13.16
C TYR A 359 14.26 21.98 12.96
N LYS A 360 15.00 21.16 13.71
CA LYS A 360 16.46 21.04 13.62
C LYS A 360 16.86 19.65 13.13
N THR A 361 17.95 19.56 12.38
CA THR A 361 18.52 18.28 11.96
C THR A 361 18.86 17.41 13.18
N GLY A 362 18.58 16.11 13.13
CA GLY A 362 18.78 15.18 14.24
C GLY A 362 17.63 15.12 15.26
N GLU A 363 16.61 15.98 15.11
CA GLU A 363 15.44 15.97 15.98
C GLU A 363 14.47 14.82 15.65
N GLN A 364 13.75 14.32 16.66
CA GLN A 364 12.75 13.29 16.43
C GLN A 364 11.49 13.88 15.80
N VAL A 365 11.00 13.24 14.73
CA VAL A 365 9.74 13.61 14.05
C VAL A 365 8.58 13.79 15.02
N GLY A 366 8.44 12.89 16.00
CA GLY A 366 7.36 12.93 16.99
C GLY A 366 7.31 14.25 17.77
N THR A 367 8.47 14.74 18.21
CA THR A 367 8.57 15.98 19.00
C THR A 367 8.23 17.22 18.18
N VAL A 368 8.60 17.26 16.90
CA VAL A 368 8.21 18.38 16.00
C VAL A 368 6.71 18.36 15.72
N LEU A 369 6.14 17.18 15.45
CA LEU A 369 4.70 17.05 15.22
C LEU A 369 3.88 17.40 16.45
N ALA A 370 4.32 17.00 17.64
CA ALA A 370 3.60 17.33 18.88
C ALA A 370 3.53 18.85 19.11
N ARG A 371 4.63 19.57 18.88
CA ARG A 371 4.64 21.05 18.91
C ARG A 371 3.68 21.66 17.90
N LEU A 372 3.68 21.16 16.67
CA LEU A 372 2.77 21.61 15.61
C LEU A 372 1.31 21.30 15.93
N ASP A 373 1.02 20.12 16.47
CA ASP A 373 -0.34 19.72 16.86
C ASP A 373 -0.86 20.59 18.01
N ASN A 374 -0.02 20.92 19.00
CA ASN A 374 -0.39 21.84 20.07
C ASN A 374 -0.68 23.25 19.54
N ALA A 375 0.18 23.79 18.65
CA ALA A 375 -0.07 25.07 18.01
C ALA A 375 -1.34 25.07 17.15
N LEU A 376 -1.61 23.97 16.43
CA LEU A 376 -2.82 23.80 15.64
C LEU A 376 -4.08 23.71 16.53
N MET A 377 -3.96 23.10 17.71
CA MET A 377 -5.04 23.01 18.69
C MET A 377 -5.43 24.38 19.26
N ARG A 378 -4.42 25.24 19.52
CA ARG A 378 -4.65 26.65 19.87
C ARG A 378 -5.35 27.39 18.73
N ALA A 379 -4.91 27.17 17.49
CA ALA A 379 -5.51 27.74 16.28
C ALA A 379 -6.96 27.29 16.03
N GLU A 380 -7.36 26.10 16.51
CA GLU A 380 -8.76 25.66 16.46
C GLU A 380 -9.63 26.37 17.51
N THR A 381 -9.05 26.75 18.64
CA THR A 381 -9.78 27.37 19.74
C THR A 381 -9.93 28.87 19.51
N ASP A 382 -8.91 29.49 18.92
CA ASP A 382 -9.02 30.85 18.44
C ASP A 382 -9.96 30.85 17.23
N ASN A 383 -11.12 31.51 17.30
CA ASN A 383 -12.13 31.47 16.23
C ASN A 383 -11.73 32.32 14.99
N ASN A 384 -10.43 32.55 14.81
CA ASN A 384 -9.81 33.35 13.75
C ASN A 384 -8.84 32.48 12.93
N ASP A 385 -8.53 32.89 11.70
CA ASP A 385 -7.53 32.21 10.86
C ASP A 385 -6.13 32.76 11.09
N ALA A 386 -5.78 33.10 12.34
CA ALA A 386 -4.45 33.59 12.66
C ALA A 386 -3.40 32.48 12.46
N LEU A 387 -2.18 32.89 12.09
CA LEU A 387 -1.04 31.98 12.07
C LEU A 387 -0.55 31.80 13.51
N HIS A 388 -0.52 30.55 13.99
CA HIS A 388 0.03 30.23 15.31
C HIS A 388 1.44 29.66 15.17
N MET A 389 2.40 30.25 15.89
CA MET A 389 3.76 29.71 15.95
C MET A 389 3.81 28.54 16.93
N ALA A 390 4.58 27.53 16.59
CA ALA A 390 5.00 26.46 17.49
C ALA A 390 6.40 26.82 18.00
N ASP A 391 6.44 27.61 19.07
CA ASP A 391 7.69 28.09 19.66
C ASP A 391 8.40 26.98 20.45
N ASP A 392 9.73 26.98 20.46
CA ASP A 392 10.55 26.13 21.35
C ASP A 392 10.29 26.47 22.85
N CYS A 393 9.65 27.61 23.13
CA CYS A 393 9.40 28.17 24.46
C CYS A 393 8.14 27.64 25.16
N ASP A 394 7.26 26.92 24.45
CA ASP A 394 6.05 26.32 25.05
C ASP A 394 6.46 25.08 25.86
N THR A 395 6.99 25.27 27.08
CA THR A 395 7.53 24.21 27.96
C THR A 395 6.53 23.10 28.31
N HIS A 396 5.23 23.28 28.05
CA HIS A 396 4.19 22.27 28.26
C HIS A 396 4.10 21.26 27.11
N HIS A 397 5.22 20.62 26.80
CA HIS A 397 5.29 19.53 25.81
C HIS A 397 4.64 18.25 26.33
N ILE A 398 3.36 18.04 26.02
CA ILE A 398 2.65 16.78 26.30
C ILE A 398 2.27 16.12 24.97
N ASP A 399 2.93 14.99 24.66
CA ASP A 399 2.76 14.27 23.39
C ASP A 399 1.45 13.47 23.31
N GLY A 400 0.57 13.86 22.40
CA GLY A 400 -0.55 13.02 21.93
C GLY A 400 -1.79 12.98 22.81
N GLU A 401 -2.93 12.66 22.18
CA GLU A 401 -4.27 12.67 22.79
C GLU A 401 -4.37 11.76 24.03
N TYR A 402 -3.68 10.60 24.02
CA TYR A 402 -3.69 9.66 25.14
C TYR A 402 -2.97 10.19 26.40
N ARG A 403 -1.89 10.97 26.25
CA ARG A 403 -1.19 11.57 27.41
C ARG A 403 -1.99 12.73 27.99
N TRP A 404 -2.62 13.55 27.13
CA TRP A 404 -3.55 14.58 27.59
C TRP A 404 -4.75 13.99 28.35
N GLN A 405 -5.34 12.91 27.83
CA GLN A 405 -6.41 12.20 28.51
C GLN A 405 -5.95 11.69 29.88
N GLY A 406 -4.81 10.99 29.96
CA GLY A 406 -4.27 10.51 31.22
C GLY A 406 -3.98 11.63 32.22
N LEU A 407 -3.41 12.75 31.76
CA LEU A 407 -3.04 13.88 32.60
C LEU A 407 -4.27 14.67 33.11
N ILE A 408 -5.27 14.91 32.26
CA ILE A 408 -6.51 15.59 32.66
C ILE A 408 -7.34 14.71 33.59
N THR A 409 -7.53 13.43 33.26
CA THR A 409 -8.28 12.49 34.12
C THR A 409 -7.61 12.35 35.49
N ARG A 410 -6.28 12.14 35.51
CA ARG A 410 -5.52 12.07 36.76
C ARG A 410 -5.59 13.38 37.54
N ALA A 411 -5.59 14.52 36.88
CA ALA A 411 -5.75 15.81 37.54
C ALA A 411 -7.13 16.02 38.18
N LEU A 412 -8.19 15.54 37.51
CA LEU A 412 -9.55 15.54 38.04
C LEU A 412 -9.68 14.62 39.27
N GLU A 413 -9.04 13.44 39.22
CA GLU A 413 -9.04 12.44 40.31
C GLU A 413 -8.19 12.86 41.51
N GLU A 414 -6.97 13.38 41.27
CA GLU A 414 -6.01 13.76 42.31
C GLU A 414 -6.21 15.21 42.81
N HIS A 415 -7.25 15.92 42.37
CA HIS A 415 -7.53 17.32 42.72
C HIS A 415 -6.35 18.28 42.46
N ARG A 416 -5.67 18.13 41.32
CA ARG A 416 -4.48 18.92 40.95
C ARG A 416 -4.79 20.25 40.26
N PHE A 417 -6.06 20.54 40.01
CA PHE A 417 -6.49 21.83 39.49
C PHE A 417 -6.49 22.90 40.58
N TYR A 418 -6.13 24.12 40.19
CA TYR A 418 -6.24 25.30 41.04
C TYR A 418 -6.66 26.51 40.19
N LEU A 419 -7.07 27.57 40.87
CA LEU A 419 -7.42 28.84 40.21
C LEU A 419 -6.30 29.85 40.41
N ASP A 420 -5.86 30.44 39.31
CA ASP A 420 -5.11 31.68 39.33
C ASP A 420 -6.11 32.84 39.28
N VAL A 421 -6.07 33.73 40.27
CA VAL A 421 -7.07 34.79 40.45
C VAL A 421 -6.40 36.12 40.17
N LEU A 422 -6.83 36.76 39.09
CA LEU A 422 -6.25 38.00 38.58
C LEU A 422 -7.23 39.14 38.78
N GLU A 423 -6.76 40.26 39.32
CA GLU A 423 -7.58 41.46 39.47
C GLU A 423 -7.73 42.16 38.11
N ARG A 424 -8.95 42.25 37.60
CA ARG A 424 -9.23 43.02 36.38
C ARG A 424 -9.44 44.48 36.74
N ARG A 425 -8.56 45.33 36.23
CA ARG A 425 -8.54 46.77 36.49
C ARG A 425 -8.97 47.56 35.25
N ASP A 426 -9.64 48.67 35.49
CA ASP A 426 -9.85 49.66 34.44
C ASP A 426 -8.56 50.46 34.16
N SER A 427 -8.59 51.27 33.11
CA SER A 427 -7.50 52.20 32.76
C SER A 427 -7.15 53.22 33.86
N SER A 428 -8.05 53.48 34.83
CA SER A 428 -7.78 54.34 35.99
C SER A 428 -7.11 53.60 37.17
N GLY A 429 -6.97 52.27 37.07
CA GLY A 429 -6.39 51.41 38.10
C GLY A 429 -7.40 50.90 39.13
N GLN A 430 -8.70 51.21 38.97
CA GLN A 430 -9.77 50.70 39.82
C GLN A 430 -10.02 49.21 39.54
N VAL A 431 -10.05 48.39 40.59
CA VAL A 431 -10.41 46.97 40.50
C VAL A 431 -11.91 46.84 40.23
N LEU A 432 -12.27 46.17 39.13
CA LEU A 432 -13.66 45.94 38.73
C LEU A 432 -14.19 44.62 39.28
N HIS A 433 -13.44 43.55 39.06
CA HIS A 433 -13.74 42.19 39.51
C HIS A 433 -12.47 41.34 39.45
N GLU A 434 -12.54 40.13 40.00
CA GLU A 434 -11.47 39.13 39.88
C GLU A 434 -11.81 38.11 38.80
N GLU A 435 -10.89 37.86 37.88
CA GLU A 435 -10.99 36.85 36.83
C GLU A 435 -10.24 35.59 37.29
N ALA A 436 -10.94 34.47 37.39
CA ALA A 436 -10.36 33.21 37.82
C ALA A 436 -10.07 32.30 36.62
N ARG A 437 -8.80 31.97 36.44
CA ARG A 437 -8.31 31.12 35.36
C ARG A 437 -7.92 29.75 35.92
N LEU A 438 -8.46 28.70 35.32
CA LEU A 438 -8.10 27.34 35.68
C LEU A 438 -6.66 27.05 35.26
N ALA A 439 -5.89 26.46 36.17
CA ALA A 439 -4.55 25.99 35.92
C ALA A 439 -4.34 24.61 36.53
N LEU A 440 -3.43 23.85 35.95
CA LEU A 440 -3.06 22.52 36.41
C LEU A 440 -1.70 22.55 37.09
N ARG A 441 -1.62 21.95 38.29
CA ARG A 441 -0.37 21.79 39.04
C ARG A 441 0.46 20.61 38.50
N GLY A 442 1.53 20.91 37.77
CA GLY A 442 2.55 19.98 37.26
C GLY A 442 3.96 20.29 37.80
N ASP A 443 4.99 19.82 37.10
CA ASP A 443 6.39 20.27 37.31
C ASP A 443 6.53 21.76 36.99
N GLU A 444 5.78 22.21 35.98
CA GLU A 444 5.45 23.62 35.72
C GLU A 444 3.92 23.79 35.77
N SER A 445 3.46 25.00 36.11
CA SER A 445 2.04 25.36 36.05
C SER A 445 1.55 25.37 34.61
N ILE A 446 0.51 24.61 34.28
CA ILE A 446 -0.08 24.56 32.94
C ILE A 446 -1.39 25.35 32.93
N PRO A 447 -1.50 26.47 32.20
CA PRO A 447 -2.72 27.28 32.19
C PRO A 447 -3.82 26.67 31.30
N ALA A 448 -5.10 27.00 31.58
CA ALA A 448 -6.26 26.52 30.83
C ALA A 448 -6.14 26.62 29.31
N PRO A 449 -5.69 27.74 28.70
CA PRO A 449 -5.56 27.84 27.26
C PRO A 449 -4.66 26.77 26.62
N ALA A 450 -3.72 26.18 27.38
CA ALA A 450 -2.82 25.14 26.89
C ALA A 450 -3.49 23.76 26.87
N PHE A 451 -4.35 23.42 27.83
CA PHE A 451 -4.95 22.07 27.95
C PHE A 451 -6.44 21.99 27.62
N MET A 452 -7.19 23.09 27.70
CA MET A 452 -8.64 23.12 27.41
C MET A 452 -8.98 22.70 25.97
N PRO A 453 -8.16 22.99 24.93
CA PRO A 453 -8.41 22.49 23.60
C PRO A 453 -8.34 20.95 23.52
N ALA A 454 -7.42 20.33 24.28
CA ALA A 454 -7.32 18.87 24.37
C ALA A 454 -8.52 18.30 25.15
N ALA A 455 -8.90 18.96 26.25
CA ALA A 455 -10.09 18.59 27.02
C ALA A 455 -11.37 18.65 26.18
N ALA A 456 -11.50 19.64 25.28
CA ALA A 456 -12.64 19.76 24.37
C ALA A 456 -12.73 18.58 23.40
N ARG A 457 -11.62 18.20 22.76
CA ARG A 457 -11.57 17.04 21.86
C ARG A 457 -11.87 15.71 22.57
N LEU A 458 -11.39 15.57 23.80
CA LEU A 458 -11.59 14.37 24.61
C LEU A 458 -12.97 14.29 25.28
N GLY A 459 -13.82 15.30 25.12
CA GLY A 459 -15.13 15.35 25.78
C GLY A 459 -15.04 15.59 27.30
N LEU A 460 -13.92 16.12 27.79
CA LEU A 460 -13.64 16.41 29.22
C LEU A 460 -13.74 17.90 29.58
N ALA A 461 -13.95 18.80 28.61
CA ALA A 461 -14.02 20.24 28.87
C ALA A 461 -15.06 20.64 29.93
N GLY A 462 -16.25 20.01 29.93
CA GLY A 462 -17.28 20.26 30.93
C GLY A 462 -16.88 19.81 32.33
N ASP A 463 -16.14 18.71 32.47
CA ASP A 463 -15.60 18.29 33.76
C ASP A 463 -14.58 19.30 34.30
N CYS A 464 -13.70 19.82 33.43
CA CYS A 464 -12.74 20.87 33.79
C CYS A 464 -13.43 22.16 34.24
N ASP A 465 -14.44 22.64 33.48
CA ASP A 465 -15.17 23.87 33.83
C ASP A 465 -15.99 23.69 35.12
N ILE A 466 -16.59 22.51 35.35
CA ILE A 466 -17.26 22.22 36.64
C ILE A 466 -16.27 22.28 37.79
N GLN A 467 -15.03 21.79 37.63
CA GLN A 467 -14.00 21.94 38.66
C GLN A 467 -13.58 23.40 38.86
N ALA A 468 -13.42 24.17 37.78
CA ALA A 468 -13.13 25.60 37.88
C ALA A 468 -14.20 26.34 38.70
N LEU A 469 -15.47 26.06 38.42
CA LEU A 469 -16.60 26.65 39.13
C LEU A 469 -16.67 26.20 40.60
N ARG A 470 -16.41 24.92 40.87
CA ARG A 470 -16.33 24.40 42.24
C ARG A 470 -15.25 25.12 43.05
N LEU A 471 -14.03 25.22 42.50
CA LEU A 471 -12.90 25.91 43.11
C LEU A 471 -13.20 27.40 43.32
N ALA A 472 -13.92 28.04 42.39
CA ALA A 472 -14.28 29.45 42.48
C ALA A 472 -15.24 29.68 43.65
N LEU A 473 -16.28 28.85 43.77
CA LEU A 473 -17.22 28.91 44.89
C LEU A 473 -16.52 28.60 46.23
N ASP A 474 -15.64 27.60 46.28
CA ASP A 474 -14.88 27.24 47.49
C ASP A 474 -13.93 28.38 47.91
N THR A 475 -13.36 29.12 46.94
CA THR A 475 -12.55 30.31 47.20
C THR A 475 -13.40 31.46 47.72
N ARG A 476 -14.59 31.69 47.14
CA ARG A 476 -15.52 32.74 47.59
C ARG A 476 -16.15 32.47 48.95
N ALA A 477 -16.24 31.21 49.37
CA ALA A 477 -16.63 30.86 50.73
C ALA A 477 -15.63 31.39 51.77
N LYS A 478 -14.35 31.56 51.39
CA LYS A 478 -13.29 32.10 52.26
C LYS A 478 -13.13 33.62 52.10
N THR A 479 -13.20 34.12 50.87
CA THR A 479 -13.04 35.54 50.54
C THR A 479 -14.23 36.04 49.72
N PRO A 480 -15.22 36.70 50.34
CA PRO A 480 -16.38 37.20 49.61
C PRO A 480 -15.98 38.29 48.61
N GLY A 481 -16.34 38.12 47.34
CA GLY A 481 -16.15 39.13 46.29
C GLY A 481 -16.71 38.65 44.94
N PRO A 482 -16.93 39.55 43.96
CA PRO A 482 -17.33 39.15 42.61
C PRO A 482 -16.20 38.40 41.90
N ILE A 483 -16.50 37.23 41.35
CA ILE A 483 -15.55 36.38 40.61
C ILE A 483 -16.11 36.05 39.23
N VAL A 484 -15.27 36.17 38.21
CA VAL A 484 -15.56 35.80 36.83
C VAL A 484 -14.88 34.47 36.53
N VAL A 485 -15.61 33.52 35.99
CA VAL A 485 -15.07 32.22 35.54
C VAL A 485 -15.39 32.04 34.07
N PRO A 486 -14.38 31.95 33.19
CA PRO A 486 -14.57 31.61 31.78
C PRO A 486 -15.11 30.19 31.62
N VAL A 487 -16.09 30.02 30.74
CA VAL A 487 -16.65 28.71 30.37
C VAL A 487 -16.36 28.47 28.88
N ALA A 488 -15.78 27.32 28.59
CA ALA A 488 -15.47 26.94 27.22
C ALA A 488 -16.76 26.62 26.44
N LEU A 489 -16.77 27.00 25.15
CA LEU A 489 -17.91 26.72 24.28
C LEU A 489 -18.20 25.21 24.16
N ALA A 490 -17.15 24.39 24.15
CA ALA A 490 -17.25 22.94 24.09
C ALA A 490 -17.98 22.33 25.30
N SER A 491 -17.91 22.97 26.47
CA SER A 491 -18.60 22.53 27.69
C SER A 491 -20.11 22.65 27.55
N LEU A 492 -20.60 23.68 26.85
CA LEU A 492 -22.03 23.85 26.59
C LEU A 492 -22.62 22.77 25.67
N ALA A 493 -21.79 22.16 24.82
CA ALA A 493 -22.19 21.08 23.93
C ALA A 493 -22.31 19.72 24.66
N GLN A 494 -21.76 19.59 25.87
CA GLN A 494 -21.74 18.32 26.61
C GLN A 494 -23.03 18.11 27.42
N GLN A 495 -23.69 16.96 27.21
CA GLN A 495 -25.01 16.66 27.77
C GLN A 495 -25.08 16.74 29.31
N HIS A 496 -24.00 16.39 30.01
CA HIS A 496 -23.98 16.31 31.47
C HIS A 496 -23.59 17.63 32.16
N PHE A 497 -23.01 18.60 31.43
CA PHE A 497 -22.49 19.84 32.00
C PHE A 497 -23.59 20.69 32.67
N LEU A 498 -24.66 21.00 31.93
CA LEU A 498 -25.74 21.88 32.41
C LEU A 498 -26.44 21.31 33.66
N SER A 499 -26.69 20.00 33.69
CA SER A 499 -27.31 19.34 34.85
C SER A 499 -26.44 19.36 36.11
N ARG A 500 -25.11 19.26 35.95
CA ARG A 500 -24.16 19.35 37.06
C ARG A 500 -23.98 20.79 37.52
N LEU A 501 -23.98 21.73 36.58
CA LEU A 501 -23.94 23.16 36.87
C LEU A 501 -25.14 23.59 37.70
N GLU A 502 -26.35 23.19 37.32
CA GLU A 502 -27.57 23.48 38.06
C GLU A 502 -27.49 23.00 39.51
N ARG A 503 -27.06 21.75 39.72
CA ARG A 503 -26.87 21.19 41.06
C ARG A 503 -25.84 21.97 41.87
N LEU A 504 -24.68 22.22 41.28
CA LEU A 504 -23.56 22.91 41.93
C LEU A 504 -23.92 24.35 42.34
N LEU A 505 -24.64 25.08 41.49
CA LEU A 505 -25.10 26.43 41.81
C LEU A 505 -26.26 26.41 42.82
N GLY A 506 -27.18 25.46 42.70
CA GLY A 506 -28.34 25.29 43.57
C GLY A 506 -27.97 24.94 45.02
N ASP A 507 -26.90 24.18 45.23
CA ASP A 507 -26.41 23.81 46.57
C ASP A 507 -25.90 25.02 47.37
N ARG A 508 -25.53 26.13 46.70
CA ARG A 508 -24.82 27.28 47.31
C ARG A 508 -25.34 28.64 46.81
N PRO A 509 -26.63 28.98 46.97
CA PRO A 509 -27.26 30.12 46.32
C PRO A 509 -26.67 31.48 46.76
N ALA A 510 -26.18 31.60 48.00
CA ALA A 510 -25.56 32.84 48.47
C ALA A 510 -24.24 33.17 47.75
N LEU A 511 -23.43 32.16 47.44
CA LEU A 511 -22.15 32.31 46.74
C LEU A 511 -22.35 32.46 45.23
N SER A 512 -23.34 31.77 44.67
CA SER A 512 -23.68 31.83 43.25
C SER A 512 -24.06 33.24 42.77
N ARG A 513 -24.62 34.09 43.65
CA ARG A 513 -24.91 35.50 43.32
C ARG A 513 -23.68 36.37 43.07
N MET A 514 -22.52 35.93 43.54
CA MET A 514 -21.23 36.62 43.36
C MET A 514 -20.45 36.07 42.15
N LEU A 515 -20.99 35.06 41.47
CA LEU A 515 -20.35 34.41 40.34
C LEU A 515 -20.87 34.99 39.01
N THR A 516 -19.94 35.30 38.13
CA THR A 516 -20.22 35.64 36.73
C THR A 516 -19.59 34.59 35.82
N LEU A 517 -20.38 34.00 34.93
CA LEU A 517 -19.90 33.04 33.93
C LEU A 517 -19.57 33.81 32.64
N GLU A 518 -18.33 33.74 32.18
CA GLU A 518 -17.93 34.40 30.93
C GLU A 518 -18.00 33.42 29.74
N ILE A 519 -18.75 33.79 28.70
CA ILE A 519 -19.03 32.94 27.54
C ILE A 519 -18.66 33.67 26.25
N ASP A 520 -18.15 32.92 25.27
CA ASP A 520 -17.86 33.43 23.93
C ASP A 520 -19.15 33.78 23.16
N ALA A 521 -19.15 34.93 22.48
CA ALA A 521 -20.27 35.41 21.69
C ALA A 521 -20.68 34.44 20.56
N THR A 522 -19.76 33.60 20.07
CA THR A 522 -20.03 32.54 19.09
C THR A 522 -21.08 31.55 19.61
N GLY A 523 -21.05 31.23 20.91
CA GLY A 523 -22.00 30.30 21.52
C GLY A 523 -23.44 30.77 21.52
N LEU A 524 -23.67 32.08 21.41
CA LEU A 524 -25.00 32.70 21.34
C LEU A 524 -25.75 32.38 20.05
N VAL A 525 -25.01 32.06 18.99
CA VAL A 525 -25.57 31.77 17.67
C VAL A 525 -25.70 30.27 17.47
N ASP A 526 -24.64 29.51 17.80
CA ASP A 526 -24.48 28.10 17.47
C ASP A 526 -25.25 27.14 18.40
N TYR A 527 -25.41 27.47 19.69
CA TYR A 527 -25.95 26.56 20.72
C TYR A 527 -27.19 27.12 21.41
N LYS A 528 -28.22 27.45 20.62
CA LYS A 528 -29.41 28.18 21.09
C LYS A 528 -30.14 27.51 22.26
N ASP A 529 -30.39 26.20 22.17
CA ASP A 529 -31.18 25.47 23.17
C ASP A 529 -30.41 25.28 24.49
N CYS A 530 -29.11 24.97 24.40
CA CYS A 530 -28.23 24.84 25.55
C CYS A 530 -28.08 26.17 26.29
N LEU A 531 -28.00 27.28 25.55
CA LEU A 531 -27.84 28.61 26.15
C LEU A 531 -29.13 29.08 26.85
N HIS A 532 -30.31 28.82 26.28
CA HIS A 532 -31.57 29.15 26.95
C HIS A 532 -31.66 28.43 28.31
N THR A 533 -31.26 27.16 28.34
CA THR A 533 -31.19 26.36 29.57
C THR A 533 -30.17 26.94 30.56
N LEU A 534 -28.99 27.34 30.10
CA LEU A 534 -27.97 27.99 30.93
C LEU A 534 -28.47 29.33 31.52
N CYS A 535 -29.18 30.14 30.72
CA CYS A 535 -29.75 31.39 31.19
C CYS A 535 -30.84 31.16 32.24
N ALA A 536 -31.67 30.14 32.07
CA ALA A 536 -32.68 29.76 33.06
C ALA A 536 -32.04 29.31 34.38
N ILE A 537 -30.99 28.49 34.33
CA ILE A 537 -30.24 28.04 35.51
C ILE A 537 -29.59 29.22 36.23
N THR A 538 -28.88 30.09 35.50
CA THR A 538 -28.17 31.23 36.10
C THR A 538 -29.14 32.26 36.69
N ALA A 539 -30.25 32.56 36.00
CA ALA A 539 -31.29 33.45 36.49
C ALA A 539 -31.99 32.90 37.75
N GLY A 540 -32.23 31.58 37.82
CA GLY A 540 -32.87 30.93 38.96
C GLY A 540 -32.06 31.00 40.26
N VAL A 541 -30.72 31.01 40.15
CA VAL A 541 -29.80 31.04 41.32
C VAL A 541 -29.24 32.45 41.57
N GLY A 542 -29.37 33.36 40.61
CA GLY A 542 -28.89 34.75 40.69
C GLY A 542 -27.45 34.96 40.23
N ALA A 543 -26.87 34.01 39.51
CA ALA A 543 -25.59 34.19 38.83
C ALA A 543 -25.78 35.04 37.56
N ARG A 544 -24.72 35.73 37.11
CA ARG A 544 -24.77 36.58 35.91
C ARG A 544 -23.88 36.04 34.79
N ILE A 545 -24.09 36.52 33.56
CA ILE A 545 -23.33 36.09 32.37
C ILE A 545 -22.55 37.26 31.77
N GLY A 546 -21.23 37.11 31.63
CA GLY A 546 -20.39 38.01 30.83
C GLY A 546 -20.27 37.47 29.40
N VAL A 547 -20.30 38.35 28.39
CA VAL A 547 -20.06 37.95 27.00
C VAL A 547 -18.74 38.50 26.52
N GLN A 548 -17.87 37.63 26.01
CA GLN A 548 -16.58 37.99 25.41
C GLN A 548 -16.55 37.76 23.89
N ARG A 549 -15.55 38.35 23.23
CA ARG A 549 -15.31 38.22 21.77
C ARG A 549 -16.53 38.61 20.91
N LEU A 550 -17.31 39.59 21.36
CA LEU A 550 -18.47 40.08 20.60
C LEU A 550 -18.10 40.62 19.20
N SER A 551 -16.85 41.07 19.02
CA SER A 551 -16.28 41.48 17.74
C SER A 551 -16.34 40.40 16.66
N ASP A 552 -16.35 39.13 17.07
CA ASP A 552 -16.25 38.00 16.15
C ASP A 552 -17.64 37.57 15.66
N GLN A 553 -18.73 37.98 16.35
CA GLN A 553 -20.10 37.58 16.02
C GLN A 553 -21.14 38.64 16.45
N PHE A 554 -21.21 39.77 15.74
CA PHE A 554 -22.16 40.87 16.03
C PHE A 554 -23.64 40.48 15.91
N ALA A 555 -23.97 39.40 15.20
CA ALA A 555 -25.33 38.85 15.15
C ALA A 555 -25.86 38.43 16.55
N ALA A 556 -24.97 38.20 17.52
CA ALA A 556 -25.35 37.92 18.89
C ALA A 556 -26.04 39.11 19.60
N LEU A 557 -25.88 40.35 19.10
CA LEU A 557 -26.50 41.56 19.67
C LEU A 557 -28.02 41.47 19.78
N GLU A 558 -28.68 40.80 18.82
CA GLU A 558 -30.14 40.67 18.79
C GLU A 558 -30.69 39.90 19.99
N LYS A 559 -29.89 39.02 20.60
CA LYS A 559 -30.32 38.07 21.64
C LYS A 559 -29.93 38.48 23.06
N LEU A 560 -29.13 39.54 23.20
CA LEU A 560 -28.62 39.98 24.50
C LEU A 560 -29.74 40.33 25.50
N HIS A 561 -30.89 40.80 25.03
CA HIS A 561 -32.05 41.13 25.86
C HIS A 561 -32.67 39.92 26.59
N GLN A 562 -32.35 38.69 26.18
CA GLN A 562 -32.93 37.46 26.74
C GLN A 562 -32.10 36.88 27.89
N MET A 563 -31.02 37.55 28.30
CA MET A 563 -29.98 36.98 29.17
C MET A 563 -29.72 37.83 30.42
N PRO A 564 -29.37 37.21 31.57
CA PRO A 564 -28.97 37.91 32.79
C PRO A 564 -27.53 38.45 32.68
N LEU A 565 -27.31 39.44 31.81
CA LEU A 565 -25.97 39.94 31.48
C LEU A 565 -25.32 40.71 32.64
N ALA A 566 -24.02 40.49 32.83
CA ALA A 566 -23.14 41.24 33.72
C ALA A 566 -22.39 42.35 33.00
N TYR A 567 -21.82 42.04 31.83
CA TYR A 567 -21.05 42.94 30.99
C TYR A 567 -20.92 42.41 29.56
N LEU A 568 -20.50 43.29 28.63
CA LEU A 568 -20.13 42.94 27.26
C LEU A 568 -18.67 43.33 27.00
N LYS A 569 -17.85 42.43 26.48
CA LYS A 569 -16.41 42.65 26.24
C LYS A 569 -16.10 42.59 24.74
N VAL A 570 -15.46 43.64 24.23
CA VAL A 570 -15.02 43.80 22.84
C VAL A 570 -13.50 43.98 22.82
N GLY A 571 -12.80 43.32 21.89
CA GLY A 571 -11.34 43.36 21.84
C GLY A 571 -10.77 43.08 20.46
N GLY A 572 -9.47 42.81 20.39
CA GLY A 572 -8.79 42.35 19.19
C GLY A 572 -8.68 43.37 18.06
N SER A 573 -8.69 42.88 16.82
CA SER A 573 -8.51 43.68 15.60
C SER A 573 -9.60 44.72 15.39
N PHE A 574 -10.80 44.50 15.94
CA PHE A 574 -11.90 45.44 15.87
C PHE A 574 -11.58 46.76 16.60
N VAL A 575 -11.09 46.66 17.84
CA VAL A 575 -10.71 47.83 18.65
C VAL A 575 -9.49 48.54 18.03
N ARG A 576 -8.52 47.79 17.51
CA ARG A 576 -7.34 48.36 16.84
C ARG A 576 -7.68 49.15 15.58
N ASN A 577 -8.67 48.70 14.80
CA ASN A 577 -9.07 49.32 13.55
C ASN A 577 -10.13 50.43 13.71
N LEU A 578 -10.45 50.86 14.94
CA LEU A 578 -11.47 51.89 15.18
C LEU A 578 -11.07 53.27 14.63
N ALA A 579 -9.77 53.59 14.66
CA ALA A 579 -9.25 54.86 14.16
C ALA A 579 -9.40 54.98 12.63
N ASP A 580 -9.18 53.88 11.91
CA ASP A 580 -9.09 53.90 10.45
C ASP A 580 -10.40 53.56 9.74
N SER A 581 -11.33 52.85 10.41
CA SER A 581 -12.60 52.41 9.79
C SER A 581 -13.82 53.19 10.34
N PRO A 582 -14.49 54.02 9.51
CA PRO A 582 -15.74 54.68 9.91
C PRO A 582 -16.87 53.69 10.22
N GLY A 583 -16.89 52.53 9.56
CA GLY A 583 -17.85 51.46 9.85
C GLY A 583 -17.65 50.84 11.23
N ASN A 584 -16.41 50.60 11.64
CA ASN A 584 -16.11 50.07 12.98
C ASN A 584 -16.51 51.05 14.09
N ARG A 585 -16.34 52.37 13.85
CA ARG A 585 -16.82 53.40 14.80
C ARG A 585 -18.34 53.37 14.96
N GLN A 586 -19.08 53.23 13.86
CA GLN A 586 -20.54 53.13 13.91
C GLN A 586 -21.01 51.85 14.61
N LEU A 587 -20.35 50.72 14.36
CA LEU A 587 -20.62 49.45 15.05
C LEU A 587 -20.33 49.55 16.54
N ALA A 588 -19.18 50.10 16.94
CA ALA A 588 -18.82 50.29 18.34
C ALA A 588 -19.81 51.21 19.06
N ALA A 589 -20.23 52.32 18.43
CA ALA A 589 -21.28 53.18 18.96
C ALA A 589 -22.61 52.44 19.13
N THR A 590 -22.92 51.51 18.23
CA THR A 590 -24.14 50.68 18.32
C THR A 590 -24.05 49.68 19.47
N VAL A 591 -22.91 49.00 19.63
CA VAL A 591 -22.66 48.09 20.76
C VAL A 591 -22.78 48.84 22.09
N ALA A 592 -22.16 50.01 22.21
CA ALA A 592 -22.24 50.81 23.44
C ALA A 592 -23.67 51.29 23.74
N ARG A 593 -24.43 51.73 22.72
CA ARG A 593 -25.85 52.08 22.89
C ARG A 593 -26.69 50.88 23.32
N SER A 594 -26.47 49.71 22.73
CA SER A 594 -27.17 48.48 23.12
C SER A 594 -26.83 48.06 24.54
N ALA A 595 -25.56 48.18 24.95
CA ALA A 595 -25.13 47.91 26.33
C ALA A 595 -25.80 48.86 27.32
N ALA A 596 -25.83 50.17 27.00
CA ALA A 596 -26.49 51.18 27.80
C ALA A 596 -28.02 50.95 27.90
N ALA A 597 -28.67 50.56 26.80
CA ALA A 597 -30.10 50.23 26.78
C ALA A 597 -30.43 49.00 27.67
N LEU A 598 -29.51 48.06 27.79
CA LEU A 598 -29.62 46.90 28.68
C LEU A 598 -29.13 47.19 30.11
N ASN A 599 -28.65 48.40 30.39
CA ASN A 599 -28.05 48.82 31.67
C ASN A 599 -26.87 47.94 32.10
N VAL A 600 -26.00 47.61 31.16
CA VAL A 600 -24.85 46.71 31.32
C VAL A 600 -23.57 47.42 30.86
N PRO A 601 -22.45 47.34 31.60
CA PRO A 601 -21.19 47.95 31.18
C PRO A 601 -20.60 47.26 29.94
N ALA A 602 -20.07 48.07 29.02
CA ALA A 602 -19.31 47.62 27.86
C ALA A 602 -17.82 47.83 28.09
N TYR A 603 -17.05 46.74 28.06
CA TYR A 603 -15.61 46.72 28.24
C TYR A 603 -14.87 46.65 26.90
N ALA A 604 -13.80 47.43 26.78
CA ALA A 604 -12.88 47.37 25.65
C ALA A 604 -11.51 46.82 26.10
N CYS A 605 -10.98 45.86 25.35
CA CYS A 605 -9.67 45.22 25.56
C CYS A 605 -8.74 45.51 24.37
N ASP A 606 -7.43 45.33 24.56
CA ASP A 606 -6.40 45.56 23.53
C ASP A 606 -6.34 46.99 22.96
N ALA A 607 -6.79 47.98 23.74
CA ALA A 607 -6.71 49.38 23.35
C ALA A 607 -5.35 49.97 23.73
N ASP A 608 -4.68 50.62 22.77
CA ASP A 608 -3.53 51.45 23.06
C ASP A 608 -3.97 52.66 23.89
N THR A 609 -3.52 52.70 25.14
CA THR A 609 -3.91 53.64 26.22
C THR A 609 -3.71 55.10 25.81
N GLN A 610 -2.81 55.40 24.86
CA GLN A 610 -2.52 56.78 24.46
C GLN A 610 -3.38 57.30 23.30
N THR A 611 -3.89 56.43 22.42
CA THR A 611 -4.50 56.88 21.15
C THR A 611 -5.98 56.52 21.01
N LEU A 612 -6.36 55.31 21.42
CA LEU A 612 -7.72 54.79 21.21
C LEU A 612 -8.62 54.97 22.43
N GLU A 613 -8.04 55.10 23.62
CA GLU A 613 -8.78 55.27 24.86
C GLU A 613 -9.74 56.48 24.88
N PRO A 614 -9.35 57.70 24.45
CA PRO A 614 -10.26 58.84 24.45
C PRO A 614 -11.50 58.60 23.57
N LEU A 615 -11.29 57.95 22.42
CA LEU A 615 -12.35 57.61 21.47
C LEU A 615 -13.31 56.56 22.06
N LEU A 616 -12.78 55.51 22.67
CA LEU A 616 -13.58 54.46 23.31
C LEU A 616 -14.40 54.99 24.50
N ARG A 617 -13.79 55.83 25.34
CA ARG A 617 -14.49 56.49 26.45
C ARG A 617 -15.60 57.42 25.94
N SER A 618 -15.37 58.15 24.85
CA SER A 618 -16.38 59.01 24.23
C SER A 618 -17.60 58.24 23.71
N LEU A 619 -17.40 56.98 23.33
CA LEU A 619 -18.46 56.07 22.88
C LEU A 619 -19.19 55.38 24.04
N GLY A 620 -18.67 55.46 25.28
CA GLY A 620 -19.27 54.84 26.46
C GLY A 620 -18.65 53.50 26.88
N PHE A 621 -17.46 53.14 26.36
CA PHE A 621 -16.74 51.95 26.80
C PHE A 621 -15.83 52.23 28.01
N VAL A 622 -15.71 51.24 28.89
CA VAL A 622 -14.70 51.19 29.94
C VAL A 622 -13.49 50.40 29.41
N VAL A 623 -12.33 51.06 29.31
CA VAL A 623 -11.10 50.44 28.81
C VAL A 623 -10.43 49.66 29.94
N LEU A 624 -10.14 48.38 29.69
CA LEU A 624 -9.48 47.48 30.63
C LEU A 624 -7.96 47.51 30.45
N GLN A 625 -7.21 47.39 31.56
CA GLN A 625 -5.77 47.16 31.49
C GLN A 625 -5.47 45.74 30.98
N PRO A 626 -4.41 45.57 30.16
CA PRO A 626 -3.97 44.25 29.71
C PRO A 626 -3.45 43.42 30.89
N LEU A 627 -3.77 42.12 30.89
CA LEU A 627 -3.24 41.18 31.89
C LEU A 627 -1.82 40.72 31.52
N PRO A 628 -0.97 40.29 32.49
CA PRO A 628 0.44 39.94 32.28
C PRO A 628 0.70 38.85 31.21
N ASP A 629 -0.27 37.96 30.98
CA ASP A 629 -0.17 36.83 30.03
C ASP A 629 -1.11 36.98 28.81
N GLU A 630 -1.65 38.18 28.55
CA GLU A 630 -2.51 38.45 27.39
C GLU A 630 -1.62 38.88 26.20
N PRO A 631 -1.51 38.09 25.12
CA PRO A 631 -0.57 38.41 24.03
C PRO A 631 -0.98 39.71 23.34
N LEU A 632 -0.18 40.77 23.52
CA LEU A 632 -0.26 42.00 22.75
C LEU A 632 0.01 41.65 21.27
N SER A 633 -1.06 41.53 20.48
CA SER A 633 -0.93 41.25 19.05
C SER A 633 -0.28 42.46 18.37
N THR A 634 1.00 42.31 18.02
CA THR A 634 1.85 43.33 17.40
C THR A 634 1.25 43.84 16.07
N ARG A 635 1.28 45.17 15.90
CA ARG A 635 0.87 45.93 14.71
C ARG A 635 1.49 45.34 13.43
N GLU A 636 0.67 45.04 12.43
CA GLU A 636 1.05 45.28 11.03
C GLU A 636 -0.19 45.54 10.15
N VAL A 637 -0.19 46.73 9.57
CA VAL A 637 -1.25 47.33 8.75
C VAL A 637 -1.29 46.61 7.39
N ALA A 638 -2.43 46.03 7.02
CA ALA A 638 -2.68 45.54 5.66
C ALA A 638 -3.99 46.14 5.11
N ALA A 639 -3.84 46.97 4.08
CA ALA A 639 -4.89 47.69 3.38
C ALA A 639 -5.96 46.77 2.74
N GLN A 640 -7.23 47.19 2.81
CA GLN A 640 -8.37 46.55 2.13
C GLN A 640 -8.50 47.02 0.66
N PRO A 641 -8.76 46.13 -0.31
CA PRO A 641 -9.30 46.50 -1.63
C PRO A 641 -10.84 46.35 -1.69
N PRO A 642 -11.52 46.93 -2.71
CA PRO A 642 -12.95 47.27 -2.67
C PRO A 642 -13.89 46.09 -3.02
N PRO A 643 -15.20 46.19 -2.70
CA PRO A 643 -16.17 45.12 -2.94
C PRO A 643 -16.61 45.06 -4.41
N THR A 644 -16.74 43.84 -4.95
CA THR A 644 -17.34 43.57 -6.27
C THR A 644 -18.63 42.76 -6.11
N GLU A 645 -19.70 43.18 -6.78
CA GLU A 645 -21.06 42.62 -6.71
C GLU A 645 -21.17 41.19 -7.26
N LEU A 646 -22.00 40.36 -6.60
CA LEU A 646 -22.34 38.99 -7.01
C LEU A 646 -23.60 38.95 -7.91
N PRO A 647 -23.67 38.06 -8.92
CA PRO A 647 -24.80 37.95 -9.83
C PRO A 647 -26.00 37.17 -9.26
N LYS A 648 -27.22 37.47 -9.75
CA LYS A 648 -28.51 36.96 -9.27
C LYS A 648 -28.85 35.54 -9.78
N LEU A 649 -29.45 34.73 -8.90
CA LEU A 649 -29.88 33.34 -9.15
C LEU A 649 -31.32 33.22 -9.73
N PRO A 650 -31.65 32.17 -10.51
CA PRO A 650 -32.95 31.98 -11.16
C PRO A 650 -34.03 31.31 -10.28
N ALA A 651 -35.29 31.35 -10.75
CA ALA A 651 -36.53 31.16 -9.98
C ALA A 651 -36.83 29.72 -9.44
N ALA A 652 -37.51 29.69 -8.29
CA ALA A 652 -37.68 28.58 -7.35
C ALA A 652 -38.50 27.35 -7.83
N SER A 653 -39.26 27.44 -8.91
CA SER A 653 -40.15 26.34 -9.35
C SER A 653 -39.45 25.26 -10.17
N ALA A 654 -38.41 25.62 -10.94
CA ALA A 654 -37.59 24.65 -11.68
C ALA A 654 -36.62 23.88 -10.76
N LEU A 655 -36.26 24.47 -9.62
CA LEU A 655 -35.42 23.86 -8.59
C LEU A 655 -36.14 22.70 -7.88
N ARG A 656 -37.42 22.85 -7.53
CA ARG A 656 -38.18 21.79 -6.83
C ARG A 656 -38.31 20.49 -7.62
N LYS A 657 -38.68 20.58 -8.91
CA LYS A 657 -38.79 19.40 -9.79
C LYS A 657 -37.45 18.70 -10.03
N ARG A 658 -36.36 19.47 -10.09
CA ARG A 658 -35.00 18.93 -10.19
C ARG A 658 -34.53 18.34 -8.85
N GLN A 659 -34.93 18.91 -7.73
CA GLN A 659 -34.62 18.41 -6.39
C GLN A 659 -35.26 17.06 -6.15
N GLU A 660 -36.56 16.90 -6.41
CA GLU A 660 -37.27 15.63 -6.25
C GLU A 660 -36.68 14.52 -7.15
N GLN A 661 -36.36 14.84 -8.41
CA GLN A 661 -35.68 13.91 -9.31
C GLN A 661 -34.23 13.61 -8.87
N SER A 662 -33.55 14.56 -8.25
CA SER A 662 -32.21 14.34 -7.69
C SER A 662 -32.24 13.50 -6.42
N GLU A 663 -33.26 13.67 -5.57
CA GLU A 663 -33.43 12.95 -4.31
C GLU A 663 -33.77 11.48 -4.55
N GLN A 664 -34.63 11.17 -5.53
CA GLN A 664 -34.87 9.79 -5.97
C GLN A 664 -33.59 9.15 -6.50
N ARG A 665 -32.86 9.83 -7.40
CA ARG A 665 -31.58 9.33 -7.93
C ARG A 665 -30.52 9.17 -6.85
N LEU A 666 -30.45 10.08 -5.88
CA LEU A 666 -29.52 10.02 -4.75
C LEU A 666 -29.84 8.85 -3.82
N THR A 667 -31.12 8.52 -3.63
CA THR A 667 -31.54 7.39 -2.79
C THR A 667 -31.23 6.06 -3.47
N GLU A 668 -31.48 5.95 -4.78
CA GLU A 668 -31.09 4.80 -5.60
C GLU A 668 -29.57 4.63 -5.64
N MET A 669 -28.83 5.73 -5.82
CA MET A 669 -27.36 5.72 -5.87
C MET A 669 -26.74 5.42 -4.49
N ALA A 670 -27.36 5.87 -3.40
CA ALA A 670 -26.94 5.55 -2.04
C ALA A 670 -27.17 4.06 -1.71
N GLY A 671 -28.32 3.48 -2.11
CA GLY A 671 -28.58 2.04 -1.97
C GLY A 671 -27.59 1.18 -2.78
N ALA A 672 -27.28 1.60 -4.02
CA ALA A 672 -26.28 0.96 -4.85
C ALA A 672 -24.86 1.08 -4.26
N LEU A 673 -24.48 2.24 -3.73
CA LEU A 673 -23.17 2.48 -3.09
C LEU A 673 -23.03 1.73 -1.76
N GLN A 674 -24.12 1.54 -1.02
CA GLN A 674 -24.11 0.80 0.24
C GLN A 674 -23.95 -0.70 -0.01
N SER A 675 -24.69 -1.25 -0.97
CA SER A 675 -24.50 -2.63 -1.45
C SER A 675 -23.06 -2.84 -1.97
N HIS A 676 -22.53 -1.87 -2.71
CA HIS A 676 -21.16 -1.86 -3.22
C HIS A 676 -20.10 -1.86 -2.11
N ARG A 677 -20.26 -1.04 -1.06
CA ARG A 677 -19.34 -1.03 0.10
C ARG A 677 -19.39 -2.32 0.91
N GLN A 678 -20.58 -2.92 1.04
CA GLN A 678 -20.78 -4.17 1.75
C GLN A 678 -20.08 -5.33 1.02
N LEU A 679 -20.18 -5.36 -0.32
CA LEU A 679 -19.48 -6.31 -1.18
C LEU A 679 -17.95 -6.09 -1.16
N GLN A 680 -17.49 -4.84 -1.19
CA GLN A 680 -16.06 -4.49 -1.04
C GLN A 680 -15.46 -4.92 0.31
N SER A 681 -16.23 -4.79 1.40
CA SER A 681 -15.82 -5.20 2.73
C SER A 681 -15.70 -6.73 2.84
N LEU A 682 -16.68 -7.46 2.30
CA LEU A 682 -16.68 -8.93 2.23
C LEU A 682 -15.53 -9.48 1.37
N LEU A 683 -15.25 -8.87 0.21
CA LEU A 683 -14.14 -9.26 -0.67
C LEU A 683 -12.76 -8.99 -0.06
N SER A 684 -12.61 -7.87 0.67
CA SER A 684 -11.38 -7.56 1.41
C SER A 684 -11.10 -8.56 2.54
N HIS A 685 -12.18 -9.07 3.15
CA HIS A 685 -12.09 -10.11 4.17
C HIS A 685 -11.71 -11.47 3.57
N GLU A 686 -12.29 -11.86 2.42
CA GLU A 686 -11.97 -13.11 1.71
C GLU A 686 -10.58 -13.13 1.08
N LEU A 687 -9.96 -11.98 0.80
CA LEU A 687 -8.56 -11.90 0.37
C LEU A 687 -7.56 -11.99 1.54
N ARG A 688 -7.92 -11.46 2.72
CA ARG A 688 -7.05 -11.49 3.91
C ARG A 688 -6.90 -12.89 4.49
N THR A 689 -7.95 -13.71 4.49
CA THR A 689 -7.93 -15.06 5.06
C THR A 689 -6.97 -16.05 4.35
N PRO A 690 -6.94 -16.17 3.00
CA PRO A 690 -5.95 -16.99 2.31
C PRO A 690 -4.54 -16.41 2.43
N ALA A 691 -4.37 -15.08 2.43
CA ALA A 691 -3.08 -14.43 2.63
C ALA A 691 -2.48 -14.72 4.02
N ALA A 692 -3.30 -14.64 5.07
CA ALA A 692 -2.89 -14.99 6.45
C ALA A 692 -2.53 -16.48 6.57
N THR A 693 -3.23 -17.36 5.85
CA THR A 693 -2.94 -18.81 5.82
C THR A 693 -1.62 -19.11 5.11
N ILE A 694 -1.29 -18.36 4.05
CA ILE A 694 -0.01 -18.46 3.34
C ILE A 694 1.13 -17.95 4.24
N SER A 695 0.97 -16.78 4.86
CA SER A 695 1.98 -16.24 5.79
C SER A 695 2.25 -17.19 6.96
N ALA A 696 1.22 -17.75 7.61
CA ALA A 696 1.41 -18.69 8.71
C ALA A 696 2.06 -20.02 8.26
N ALA A 697 1.74 -20.51 7.05
CA ALA A 697 2.35 -21.72 6.49
C ALA A 697 3.82 -21.50 6.10
N VAL A 698 4.15 -20.33 5.53
CA VAL A 698 5.53 -19.94 5.19
C VAL A 698 6.36 -19.76 6.47
N GLN A 699 5.83 -19.08 7.48
CA GLN A 699 6.50 -18.85 8.76
C GLN A 699 6.75 -20.16 9.53
N SER A 700 5.84 -21.14 9.43
CA SER A 700 6.03 -22.47 9.98
C SER A 700 7.04 -23.31 9.19
N LEU A 701 7.14 -23.15 7.87
CA LEU A 701 8.16 -23.78 7.03
C LEU A 701 9.57 -23.20 7.29
N GLU A 702 9.66 -21.88 7.52
CA GLU A 702 10.90 -21.21 7.97
C GLU A 702 11.38 -21.76 9.31
N THR A 703 10.45 -22.19 10.18
CA THR A 703 10.75 -22.78 11.50
C THR A 703 11.19 -24.25 11.42
N ILE A 704 10.83 -24.99 10.35
CA ILE A 704 10.98 -26.46 10.23
C ILE A 704 12.06 -26.87 9.22
N LEU A 705 12.84 -25.94 8.66
CA LEU A 705 14.05 -26.22 7.87
C LEU A 705 15.21 -26.89 8.66
N ALA A 706 14.87 -27.71 9.67
CA ALA A 706 15.72 -28.62 10.42
C ALA A 706 15.24 -30.11 10.40
N GLY A 707 14.20 -30.53 9.65
CA GLY A 707 13.91 -31.97 9.56
C GLY A 707 12.75 -32.46 8.67
N SER A 708 13.06 -33.49 7.86
CA SER A 708 12.20 -34.48 7.15
C SER A 708 11.16 -34.00 6.11
N GLY A 709 11.19 -34.62 4.92
CA GLY A 709 10.54 -34.18 3.69
C GLY A 709 9.04 -34.46 3.50
N GLU A 710 8.37 -35.27 4.33
CA GLU A 710 6.94 -35.59 4.11
C GLU A 710 5.98 -34.49 4.62
N GLU A 711 6.33 -33.73 5.67
CA GLU A 711 5.48 -32.62 6.16
C GLU A 711 5.54 -31.37 5.25
N VAL A 712 6.62 -31.22 4.47
CA VAL A 712 6.86 -30.06 3.60
C VAL A 712 5.92 -30.07 2.40
N ASP A 713 5.72 -31.23 1.77
CA ASP A 713 4.91 -31.37 0.55
C ASP A 713 3.41 -31.11 0.80
N SER A 714 2.88 -31.57 1.94
CA SER A 714 1.47 -31.32 2.30
C SER A 714 1.20 -29.83 2.55
N ARG A 715 2.16 -29.10 3.13
CA ARG A 715 2.08 -27.67 3.41
C ARG A 715 2.28 -26.84 2.15
N LEU A 716 3.19 -27.26 1.26
CA LEU A 716 3.39 -26.67 -0.07
C LEU A 716 2.13 -26.82 -0.93
N ALA A 717 1.45 -27.97 -0.88
CA ALA A 717 0.17 -28.18 -1.55
C ALA A 717 -0.96 -27.28 -1.00
N ARG A 718 -0.92 -26.94 0.30
CA ARG A 718 -1.86 -26.00 0.93
C ARG A 718 -1.58 -24.55 0.50
N ILE A 719 -0.31 -24.17 0.37
CA ILE A 719 0.13 -22.88 -0.17
C ILE A 719 -0.28 -22.75 -1.64
N ARG A 720 0.00 -23.76 -2.48
CA ARG A 720 -0.41 -23.75 -3.91
C ARG A 720 -1.92 -23.59 -4.10
N ARG A 721 -2.74 -24.23 -3.27
CA ARG A 721 -4.22 -24.08 -3.30
C ARG A 721 -4.70 -22.70 -2.81
N ALA A 722 -4.02 -22.09 -1.84
CA ALA A 722 -4.36 -20.73 -1.39
C ALA A 722 -3.94 -19.68 -2.43
N VAL A 723 -2.77 -19.87 -3.06
CA VAL A 723 -2.26 -19.03 -4.15
C VAL A 723 -3.11 -19.14 -5.41
N GLY A 724 -3.51 -20.35 -5.83
CA GLY A 724 -4.39 -20.54 -6.99
C GLY A 724 -5.75 -19.85 -6.84
N ARG A 725 -6.31 -19.84 -5.61
CA ARG A 725 -7.55 -19.10 -5.31
C ARG A 725 -7.38 -17.58 -5.37
N MET A 726 -6.26 -17.05 -4.86
CA MET A 726 -5.95 -15.63 -4.99
C MET A 726 -5.71 -15.22 -6.44
N ILE A 727 -5.02 -16.05 -7.22
CA ILE A 727 -4.75 -15.79 -8.65
C ILE A 727 -6.07 -15.75 -9.43
N ALA A 728 -6.97 -16.72 -9.26
CA ALA A 728 -8.28 -16.69 -9.91
C ALA A 728 -9.11 -15.44 -9.54
N MET A 729 -9.04 -15.00 -8.28
CA MET A 729 -9.73 -13.79 -7.81
C MET A 729 -9.07 -12.51 -8.35
N LEU A 730 -7.74 -12.49 -8.47
CA LEU A 730 -6.95 -11.38 -9.03
C LEU A 730 -7.11 -11.27 -10.55
N ASP A 731 -7.10 -12.37 -11.29
CA ASP A 731 -7.29 -12.39 -12.74
C ASP A 731 -8.68 -11.86 -13.12
N THR A 732 -9.68 -12.18 -12.29
CA THR A 732 -11.02 -11.60 -12.42
C THR A 732 -10.99 -10.08 -12.19
N MET A 733 -10.19 -9.57 -11.25
CA MET A 733 -10.09 -8.13 -10.94
C MET A 733 -9.21 -7.34 -11.92
N LEU A 734 -8.21 -7.98 -12.54
CA LEU A 734 -7.16 -7.33 -13.34
C LEU A 734 -7.31 -7.56 -14.85
N SER A 735 -8.40 -8.21 -15.28
CA SER A 735 -8.71 -8.41 -16.70
C SER A 735 -8.63 -7.07 -17.45
N PRO A 736 -7.89 -6.99 -18.57
CA PRO A 736 -7.47 -5.73 -19.20
C PRO A 736 -8.63 -4.83 -19.67
N GLU A 737 -9.84 -5.37 -19.78
CA GLU A 737 -11.10 -4.69 -20.12
C GLU A 737 -11.74 -3.92 -18.95
N ARG A 738 -11.29 -4.14 -17.71
CA ARG A 738 -11.82 -3.53 -16.46
C ARG A 738 -11.04 -2.29 -16.01
N ARG A 739 -10.88 -1.28 -16.88
CA ARG A 739 -10.16 -0.03 -16.56
C ARG A 739 -11.11 1.18 -16.45
N GLY A 740 -11.44 1.59 -15.22
CA GLY A 740 -12.23 2.79 -14.90
C GLY A 740 -12.86 2.72 -13.50
N ASP A 741 -13.35 3.85 -12.97
CA ASP A 741 -13.99 4.05 -11.64
C ASP A 741 -15.30 3.22 -11.43
N GLN A 742 -15.55 2.25 -12.31
CA GLN A 742 -16.73 1.37 -12.38
C GLN A 742 -16.30 -0.10 -12.59
N ALA A 743 -15.28 -0.58 -11.87
CA ALA A 743 -14.70 -1.92 -12.06
C ALA A 743 -15.66 -3.10 -11.78
N MET A 744 -16.92 -2.85 -11.39
CA MET A 744 -17.85 -3.89 -10.94
C MET A 744 -19.34 -3.59 -11.19
N VAL A 745 -19.69 -2.64 -12.06
CA VAL A 745 -21.04 -2.62 -12.65
C VAL A 745 -21.09 -3.78 -13.64
N PRO A 746 -22.03 -4.75 -13.51
CA PRO A 746 -22.11 -5.86 -14.45
C PRO A 746 -22.24 -5.33 -15.87
N ARG A 747 -21.36 -5.74 -16.78
CA ARG A 747 -21.54 -5.46 -18.20
C ARG A 747 -22.57 -6.42 -18.74
N LEU A 748 -23.82 -5.99 -18.68
CA LEU A 748 -24.95 -6.77 -19.15
C LEU A 748 -24.90 -6.87 -20.68
N GLU A 749 -24.51 -8.05 -21.15
CA GLU A 749 -24.43 -8.40 -22.56
C GLU A 749 -25.40 -9.56 -22.84
N VAL A 750 -25.76 -9.76 -24.11
CA VAL A 750 -26.58 -10.90 -24.51
C VAL A 750 -25.65 -12.10 -24.67
N VAL A 751 -25.78 -13.08 -23.79
CA VAL A 751 -24.92 -14.27 -23.73
C VAL A 751 -25.78 -15.53 -23.83
N ASP A 752 -25.33 -16.51 -24.59
CA ASP A 752 -25.93 -17.85 -24.56
C ASP A 752 -25.43 -18.61 -23.32
N LEU A 753 -26.32 -18.83 -22.34
CA LEU A 753 -25.97 -19.54 -21.12
C LEU A 753 -25.56 -21.00 -21.36
N GLY A 754 -26.01 -21.61 -22.47
CA GLY A 754 -25.62 -22.96 -22.83
C GLY A 754 -24.16 -23.06 -23.25
N GLU A 755 -23.72 -22.15 -24.11
CA GLU A 755 -22.32 -22.07 -24.56
C GLU A 755 -21.39 -21.74 -23.38
N LEU A 756 -21.77 -20.74 -22.57
CA LEU A 756 -21.02 -20.39 -21.36
C LEU A 756 -20.87 -21.56 -20.39
N ALA A 757 -21.93 -22.34 -20.19
CA ALA A 757 -21.90 -23.51 -19.32
C ALA A 757 -20.96 -24.60 -19.87
N GLN A 758 -20.95 -24.80 -21.18
CA GLN A 758 -20.12 -25.78 -21.85
C GLN A 758 -18.63 -25.41 -21.80
N ASP A 759 -18.29 -24.14 -21.97
CA ASP A 759 -16.94 -23.61 -21.82
C ASP A 759 -16.40 -23.80 -20.40
N VAL A 760 -17.21 -23.45 -19.40
CA VAL A 760 -16.83 -23.62 -17.99
C VAL A 760 -16.64 -25.10 -17.66
N CYS A 761 -17.55 -25.98 -18.09
CA CYS A 761 -17.42 -27.42 -17.87
C CYS A 761 -16.16 -27.98 -18.54
N THR A 762 -15.88 -27.60 -19.78
CA THR A 762 -14.69 -28.06 -20.52
C THR A 762 -13.40 -27.63 -19.81
N SER A 763 -13.34 -26.39 -19.32
CA SER A 763 -12.19 -25.88 -18.57
C SER A 763 -11.97 -26.61 -17.23
N MET A 764 -13.06 -26.98 -16.55
CA MET A 764 -12.99 -27.62 -15.22
C MET A 764 -12.86 -29.14 -15.26
N GLN A 765 -13.22 -29.78 -16.38
CA GLN A 765 -13.10 -31.23 -16.55
C GLN A 765 -11.64 -31.71 -16.49
N ILE A 766 -10.69 -30.86 -16.86
CA ILE A 766 -9.24 -31.16 -16.86
C ILE A 766 -8.72 -31.45 -15.45
N ASP A 767 -9.26 -30.76 -14.45
CA ASP A 767 -8.82 -30.83 -13.05
C ASP A 767 -9.76 -31.65 -12.15
N SER A 768 -10.85 -32.20 -12.70
CA SER A 768 -11.90 -32.90 -11.95
C SER A 768 -11.93 -34.40 -12.25
N ALA A 769 -12.02 -35.22 -11.20
CA ALA A 769 -12.25 -36.66 -11.32
C ALA A 769 -13.73 -37.00 -11.62
N HIS A 770 -14.66 -36.07 -11.36
CA HIS A 770 -16.09 -36.22 -11.65
C HIS A 770 -16.38 -35.89 -13.12
N VAL A 771 -17.35 -36.59 -13.71
CA VAL A 771 -17.86 -36.29 -15.05
C VAL A 771 -18.83 -35.11 -14.98
N LEU A 772 -18.55 -34.03 -15.71
CA LEU A 772 -19.42 -32.86 -15.85
C LEU A 772 -20.26 -33.02 -17.12
N LEU A 773 -21.59 -33.01 -16.97
CA LEU A 773 -22.52 -33.16 -18.10
C LEU A 773 -23.32 -31.86 -18.27
N ALA A 774 -22.98 -31.08 -19.30
CA ALA A 774 -23.77 -29.91 -19.69
C ALA A 774 -24.82 -30.31 -20.73
N HIS A 775 -26.10 -30.06 -20.45
CA HIS A 775 -27.22 -30.34 -21.35
C HIS A 775 -28.06 -29.08 -21.61
N THR A 776 -28.27 -28.77 -22.89
CA THR A 776 -29.12 -27.66 -23.32
C THR A 776 -29.99 -28.10 -24.51
N GLU A 777 -31.27 -27.73 -24.48
CA GLU A 777 -32.25 -28.08 -25.53
C GLU A 777 -32.24 -27.09 -26.72
N GLY A 778 -31.41 -26.04 -26.65
CA GLY A 778 -31.28 -24.98 -27.66
C GLY A 778 -30.53 -23.76 -27.08
N PRO A 779 -30.37 -22.68 -27.85
CA PRO A 779 -29.72 -21.46 -27.37
C PRO A 779 -30.54 -20.78 -26.27
N VAL A 780 -29.88 -20.40 -25.18
CA VAL A 780 -30.51 -19.80 -24.00
C VAL A 780 -29.99 -18.36 -23.80
N PRO A 781 -30.52 -17.39 -24.57
CA PRO A 781 -30.10 -15.99 -24.46
C PRO A 781 -30.47 -15.37 -23.12
N ALA A 782 -29.48 -14.93 -22.36
CA ALA A 782 -29.64 -14.16 -21.13
C ALA A 782 -28.89 -12.82 -21.20
N ILE A 783 -29.43 -11.82 -20.51
CA ILE A 783 -28.77 -10.52 -20.30
C ILE A 783 -27.94 -10.65 -19.02
N CYS A 784 -26.64 -10.83 -19.15
CA CYS A 784 -25.73 -11.02 -18.02
C CYS A 784 -24.30 -10.61 -18.33
N ASP A 785 -23.48 -10.47 -17.29
CA ASP A 785 -22.04 -10.34 -17.41
C ASP A 785 -21.42 -11.76 -17.50
N PRO A 786 -20.79 -12.12 -18.63
CA PRO A 786 -20.29 -13.49 -18.85
C PRO A 786 -19.20 -13.88 -17.85
N LEU A 787 -18.35 -12.94 -17.42
CA LEU A 787 -17.27 -13.22 -16.49
C LEU A 787 -17.79 -13.45 -15.07
N LEU A 788 -18.71 -12.61 -14.62
CA LEU A 788 -19.33 -12.76 -13.30
C LEU A 788 -20.23 -13.99 -13.24
N THR A 789 -20.98 -14.28 -14.30
CA THR A 789 -21.84 -15.47 -14.38
C THR A 789 -21.01 -16.76 -14.43
N ALA A 790 -19.89 -16.77 -15.16
CA ALA A 790 -18.94 -17.90 -15.14
C ALA A 790 -18.31 -18.11 -13.75
N LEU A 791 -18.07 -17.04 -12.98
CA LEU A 791 -17.56 -17.13 -11.61
C LEU A 791 -18.58 -17.81 -10.68
N VAL A 792 -19.86 -17.41 -10.77
CA VAL A 792 -20.96 -18.05 -10.04
C VAL A 792 -21.02 -19.53 -10.40
N LEU A 793 -21.01 -19.86 -11.70
CA LEU A 793 -21.09 -21.24 -12.17
C LEU A 793 -19.91 -22.10 -11.69
N ARG A 794 -18.68 -21.59 -11.77
CA ARG A 794 -17.49 -22.27 -11.22
C ARG A 794 -17.64 -22.54 -9.72
N ASN A 795 -18.19 -21.59 -8.95
CA ASN A 795 -18.42 -21.76 -7.52
C ASN A 795 -19.40 -22.92 -7.25
N LEU A 796 -20.50 -22.96 -7.99
CA LEU A 796 -21.50 -24.01 -7.87
C LEU A 796 -20.95 -25.39 -8.26
N ILE A 797 -20.20 -25.47 -9.37
CA ILE A 797 -19.56 -26.73 -9.82
C ILE A 797 -18.51 -27.20 -8.80
N GLN A 798 -17.68 -26.30 -8.25
CA GLN A 798 -16.72 -26.64 -7.20
C GLN A 798 -17.41 -27.16 -5.94
N ASN A 799 -18.54 -26.58 -5.55
CA ASN A 799 -19.35 -27.09 -4.44
C ASN A 799 -19.91 -28.48 -4.78
N ALA A 800 -20.46 -28.68 -5.97
CA ALA A 800 -20.98 -29.96 -6.43
C ALA A 800 -19.92 -31.07 -6.42
N ILE A 801 -18.71 -30.79 -6.93
CA ILE A 801 -17.55 -31.72 -6.91
C ILE A 801 -17.15 -32.06 -5.47
N LYS A 802 -17.13 -31.06 -4.59
CA LYS A 802 -16.69 -31.21 -3.20
C LYS A 802 -17.64 -32.08 -2.36
N TYR A 803 -18.95 -31.98 -2.60
CA TYR A 803 -19.96 -32.66 -1.78
C TYR A 803 -20.58 -33.89 -2.44
N SER A 804 -20.29 -34.15 -3.72
CA SER A 804 -20.73 -35.36 -4.43
C SER A 804 -19.74 -36.52 -4.31
N PRO A 805 -20.21 -37.77 -4.22
CA PRO A 805 -19.36 -38.96 -4.32
C PRO A 805 -18.58 -38.99 -5.65
N ALA A 806 -17.32 -39.45 -5.61
CA ALA A 806 -16.38 -39.40 -6.74
C ALA A 806 -16.81 -40.14 -8.03
N ASN A 807 -17.84 -40.99 -7.96
CA ASN A 807 -18.34 -41.81 -9.07
C ASN A 807 -19.68 -41.32 -9.66
N GLN A 808 -20.20 -40.18 -9.22
CA GLN A 808 -21.47 -39.63 -9.72
C GLN A 808 -21.25 -38.37 -10.55
N PRO A 809 -21.95 -38.21 -11.69
CA PRO A 809 -21.79 -37.03 -12.53
C PRO A 809 -22.46 -35.80 -11.90
N VAL A 810 -21.89 -34.63 -12.16
CA VAL A 810 -22.53 -33.33 -11.88
C VAL A 810 -23.26 -32.89 -13.16
N GLN A 811 -24.55 -32.62 -13.06
CA GLN A 811 -25.38 -32.22 -14.21
C GLN A 811 -25.57 -30.72 -14.23
N ILE A 812 -25.40 -30.10 -15.40
CA ILE A 812 -25.61 -28.68 -15.63
C ILE A 812 -26.66 -28.54 -16.74
N ASP A 813 -27.81 -27.98 -16.40
CA ASP A 813 -28.94 -27.81 -17.33
C ASP A 813 -29.20 -26.31 -17.53
N ALA A 814 -29.53 -25.89 -18.75
CA ALA A 814 -29.99 -24.52 -19.02
C ALA A 814 -31.30 -24.52 -19.81
N GLY A 815 -32.13 -23.51 -19.57
CA GLY A 815 -33.39 -23.36 -20.30
C GLY A 815 -34.04 -21.98 -20.14
N LEU A 816 -35.16 -21.80 -20.84
CA LEU A 816 -35.99 -20.59 -20.76
C LEU A 816 -37.26 -20.90 -19.97
N ALA A 817 -37.67 -19.99 -19.10
CA ALA A 817 -38.94 -20.05 -18.37
C ALA A 817 -39.82 -18.87 -18.79
N THR A 818 -41.01 -19.17 -19.33
CA THR A 818 -42.05 -18.18 -19.62
C THR A 818 -43.01 -18.13 -18.44
N THR A 819 -43.01 -17.04 -17.69
CA THR A 819 -43.91 -16.83 -16.55
C THR A 819 -44.97 -15.78 -16.93
N GLY A 820 -46.04 -16.19 -17.61
CA GLY A 820 -47.23 -15.35 -17.86
C GLY A 820 -46.94 -13.94 -18.44
N GLU A 821 -47.73 -12.93 -18.04
CA GLU A 821 -47.58 -11.52 -18.46
C GLU A 821 -46.28 -10.82 -17.98
N GLN A 822 -45.32 -11.54 -17.38
CA GLN A 822 -44.03 -11.01 -16.94
C GLN A 822 -42.89 -11.34 -17.92
N GLN A 823 -41.81 -10.56 -17.83
CA GLN A 823 -40.59 -10.71 -18.66
C GLN A 823 -40.07 -12.16 -18.63
N ALA A 824 -39.75 -12.71 -19.80
CA ALA A 824 -39.15 -14.03 -19.92
C ALA A 824 -37.82 -14.09 -19.16
N MET A 825 -37.58 -15.18 -18.43
CA MET A 825 -36.36 -15.40 -17.64
C MET A 825 -35.60 -16.61 -18.17
N ALA A 826 -34.27 -16.51 -18.24
CA ALA A 826 -33.38 -17.62 -18.54
C ALA A 826 -32.90 -18.25 -17.22
N TRP A 827 -32.72 -19.57 -17.20
CA TRP A 827 -32.23 -20.27 -16.01
C TRP A 827 -31.08 -21.22 -16.33
N LEU A 828 -30.19 -21.38 -15.36
CA LEU A 828 -29.06 -22.30 -15.38
C LEU A 828 -29.01 -23.05 -14.05
N ALA A 829 -29.06 -24.37 -14.08
CA ALA A 829 -29.11 -25.23 -12.91
C ALA A 829 -27.87 -26.13 -12.81
N VAL A 830 -27.29 -26.23 -11.61
CA VAL A 830 -26.25 -27.20 -11.28
C VAL A 830 -26.84 -28.20 -10.29
N THR A 831 -26.88 -29.47 -10.68
CA THR A 831 -27.43 -30.57 -9.88
C THR A 831 -26.31 -31.51 -9.44
N ASP A 832 -26.19 -31.66 -8.12
CA ASP A 832 -25.25 -32.56 -7.46
C ASP A 832 -25.97 -33.77 -6.85
N ARG A 833 -25.21 -34.81 -6.50
CA ARG A 833 -25.73 -36.03 -5.85
C ARG A 833 -25.09 -36.26 -4.47
N GLY A 834 -24.84 -35.15 -3.76
CA GLY A 834 -24.27 -35.15 -2.42
C GLY A 834 -25.27 -35.54 -1.33
N SER A 835 -24.93 -35.25 -0.07
CA SER A 835 -25.74 -35.61 1.10
C SER A 835 -27.09 -34.89 1.22
N GLY A 836 -27.41 -33.95 0.32
CA GLY A 836 -28.59 -33.10 0.38
C GLY A 836 -28.57 -32.07 1.52
N LEU A 837 -29.65 -31.29 1.64
CA LEU A 837 -29.87 -30.26 2.66
C LEU A 837 -31.19 -30.52 3.41
N ASP A 838 -31.23 -30.16 4.69
CA ASP A 838 -32.48 -30.15 5.47
C ASP A 838 -33.31 -28.92 5.10
N GLU A 839 -34.65 -29.00 5.17
CA GLU A 839 -35.55 -27.90 4.77
C GLU A 839 -35.23 -26.57 5.48
N ASN A 840 -34.79 -26.62 6.73
CA ASN A 840 -34.39 -25.43 7.51
C ASN A 840 -33.04 -24.83 7.10
N ASP A 841 -32.19 -25.59 6.41
CA ASP A 841 -30.84 -25.17 6.01
C ASP A 841 -30.80 -24.55 4.60
N VAL A 842 -31.85 -24.73 3.78
CA VAL A 842 -31.87 -24.33 2.35
C VAL A 842 -31.69 -22.83 2.14
N ASP A 843 -32.28 -22.00 3.01
CA ASP A 843 -32.08 -20.54 2.95
C ASP A 843 -30.81 -20.09 3.68
N ALA A 844 -30.47 -20.77 4.78
CA ALA A 844 -29.33 -20.42 5.63
C ALA A 844 -27.97 -20.65 4.96
N ILE A 845 -27.86 -21.57 3.99
CA ILE A 845 -26.62 -21.78 3.22
C ILE A 845 -26.15 -20.57 2.41
N PHE A 846 -27.03 -19.59 2.19
CA PHE A 846 -26.69 -18.33 1.52
C PHE A 846 -26.30 -17.22 2.50
N GLU A 847 -26.39 -17.46 3.81
CA GLU A 847 -25.91 -16.54 4.83
C GLU A 847 -24.36 -16.57 4.90
N PRO A 848 -23.73 -15.42 5.16
CA PRO A 848 -22.27 -15.35 5.25
C PRO A 848 -21.75 -16.22 6.41
N TYR A 849 -20.70 -16.99 6.14
CA TYR A 849 -20.01 -17.88 7.11
C TYR A 849 -20.82 -19.11 7.57
N PHE A 850 -22.01 -19.35 7.03
CA PHE A 850 -22.82 -20.51 7.42
C PHE A 850 -22.18 -21.83 6.98
N ARG A 851 -22.05 -22.79 7.90
CA ARG A 851 -21.52 -24.15 7.64
C ARG A 851 -22.24 -25.18 8.51
N ARG A 852 -22.71 -26.28 7.89
CA ARG A 852 -23.37 -27.38 8.62
C ARG A 852 -22.38 -28.08 9.59
N PRO A 853 -22.83 -28.48 10.79
CA PRO A 853 -21.99 -29.19 11.77
C PRO A 853 -21.34 -30.47 11.21
N ALA A 854 -22.08 -31.22 10.37
CA ALA A 854 -21.62 -32.46 9.74
C ALA A 854 -20.50 -32.28 8.69
N HIS A 855 -20.28 -31.06 8.20
CA HIS A 855 -19.32 -30.73 7.13
C HIS A 855 -18.24 -29.73 7.57
N ARG A 856 -18.03 -29.58 8.89
CA ARG A 856 -16.99 -28.68 9.45
C ARG A 856 -15.58 -29.12 9.05
N GLU A 857 -15.35 -30.42 8.86
CA GLU A 857 -14.05 -30.99 8.50
C GLU A 857 -13.69 -30.81 7.01
N THR A 858 -14.66 -30.56 6.12
CA THR A 858 -14.40 -30.34 4.69
C THR A 858 -13.91 -28.90 4.48
N PRO A 859 -12.73 -28.63 3.88
CA PRO A 859 -12.14 -27.28 3.82
C PRO A 859 -12.97 -26.25 3.01
N GLY A 860 -13.30 -25.07 3.57
CA GLY A 860 -14.02 -23.97 2.90
C GLY A 860 -14.38 -22.78 3.83
N SER A 861 -14.56 -21.57 3.31
CA SER A 861 -14.83 -20.33 4.09
C SER A 861 -16.30 -20.09 4.44
N GLY A 862 -17.24 -20.73 3.74
CA GLY A 862 -18.68 -20.50 3.92
C GLY A 862 -19.19 -19.20 3.27
N LEU A 863 -18.37 -18.54 2.44
CA LEU A 863 -18.73 -17.27 1.78
C LEU A 863 -19.02 -17.39 0.27
N GLY A 864 -18.69 -18.53 -0.35
CA GLY A 864 -18.84 -18.74 -1.79
C GLY A 864 -20.28 -18.63 -2.29
N LEU A 865 -21.24 -19.29 -1.62
CA LEU A 865 -22.66 -19.26 -2.00
C LEU A 865 -23.32 -17.92 -1.72
N HIS A 866 -22.91 -17.23 -0.65
CA HIS A 866 -23.35 -15.87 -0.35
C HIS A 866 -22.92 -14.89 -1.47
N LEU A 867 -21.64 -14.92 -1.86
CA LEU A 867 -21.13 -14.09 -2.95
C LEU A 867 -21.79 -14.41 -4.29
N ALA A 868 -22.01 -15.71 -4.56
CA ALA A 868 -22.73 -16.16 -5.75
C ALA A 868 -24.15 -15.57 -5.83
N ARG A 869 -24.87 -15.53 -4.71
CA ARG A 869 -26.22 -14.94 -4.63
C ARG A 869 -26.21 -13.43 -4.87
N GLU A 870 -25.28 -12.70 -4.26
CA GLU A 870 -25.13 -11.26 -4.46
C GLU A 870 -24.79 -10.90 -5.91
N ILE A 871 -23.93 -11.70 -6.57
CA ILE A 871 -23.60 -11.51 -7.99
C ILE A 871 -24.84 -11.73 -8.87
N CYS A 872 -25.66 -12.75 -8.62
CA CYS A 872 -26.91 -12.95 -9.36
C CYS A 872 -27.90 -11.79 -9.16
N ILE A 873 -28.07 -11.33 -7.91
CA ILE A 873 -28.96 -10.21 -7.57
C ILE A 873 -28.50 -8.91 -8.27
N SER A 874 -27.20 -8.63 -8.26
CA SER A 874 -26.64 -7.43 -8.92
C SER A 874 -26.89 -7.37 -10.44
N GLN A 875 -27.17 -8.52 -11.06
CA GLN A 875 -27.48 -8.65 -12.50
C GLN A 875 -28.99 -8.68 -12.79
N GLY A 876 -29.83 -8.38 -11.79
CA GLY A 876 -31.29 -8.44 -11.92
C GLY A 876 -31.84 -9.87 -11.89
N GLY A 877 -31.05 -10.83 -11.41
CA GLY A 877 -31.37 -12.24 -11.30
C GLY A 877 -31.55 -12.73 -9.86
N ALA A 878 -31.57 -14.05 -9.69
CA ALA A 878 -31.64 -14.70 -8.38
C ALA A 878 -30.89 -16.04 -8.39
N LEU A 879 -30.51 -16.52 -7.19
CA LEU A 879 -29.93 -17.84 -6.97
C LEU A 879 -30.78 -18.55 -5.90
N THR A 880 -31.28 -19.74 -6.23
CA THR A 880 -32.12 -20.57 -5.35
C THR A 880 -31.55 -21.98 -5.24
N ALA A 881 -31.89 -22.69 -4.17
CA ALA A 881 -31.50 -24.09 -3.98
C ALA A 881 -32.74 -24.95 -3.73
N GLN A 882 -32.75 -26.16 -4.31
CA GLN A 882 -33.74 -27.20 -4.09
C GLN A 882 -32.99 -28.46 -3.67
N ALA A 883 -33.26 -28.99 -2.48
CA ALA A 883 -32.55 -30.15 -1.97
C ALA A 883 -33.43 -30.94 -1.02
N GLN A 884 -33.19 -32.25 -0.96
CA GLN A 884 -33.79 -33.16 0.01
C GLN A 884 -32.68 -33.95 0.69
N PRO A 885 -32.78 -34.26 1.99
CA PRO A 885 -31.76 -35.05 2.70
C PRO A 885 -31.47 -36.37 1.97
N GLY A 886 -30.20 -36.62 1.65
CA GLY A 886 -29.73 -37.84 0.99
C GLY A 886 -29.95 -37.93 -0.53
N GLN A 887 -30.54 -36.91 -1.18
CA GLN A 887 -30.83 -36.93 -2.63
C GLN A 887 -30.04 -35.88 -3.44
N GLY A 888 -29.04 -35.23 -2.84
CA GLY A 888 -28.27 -34.15 -3.47
C GLY A 888 -28.95 -32.78 -3.41
N ALA A 889 -28.35 -31.80 -4.08
CA ALA A 889 -28.87 -30.44 -4.18
C ALA A 889 -28.84 -29.92 -5.63
N ARG A 890 -29.86 -29.12 -5.97
CA ARG A 890 -30.00 -28.43 -7.25
C ARG A 890 -30.00 -26.92 -7.01
N PHE A 891 -28.96 -26.26 -7.52
CA PHE A 891 -28.82 -24.81 -7.45
C PHE A 891 -29.26 -24.18 -8.76
N VAL A 892 -30.19 -23.23 -8.73
CA VAL A 892 -30.76 -22.60 -9.93
C VAL A 892 -30.47 -21.10 -9.94
N ILE A 893 -29.72 -20.67 -10.94
CA ILE A 893 -29.48 -19.28 -11.31
C ILE A 893 -30.60 -18.85 -12.26
N THR A 894 -31.24 -17.71 -12.01
CA THR A 894 -32.22 -17.09 -12.93
C THR A 894 -31.74 -15.71 -13.33
N LEU A 895 -31.75 -15.40 -14.63
CA LEU A 895 -31.30 -14.14 -15.22
C LEU A 895 -32.34 -13.62 -16.23
N PRO A 896 -32.43 -12.30 -16.49
CA PRO A 896 -33.35 -11.76 -17.50
C PRO A 896 -33.07 -12.35 -18.90
N ALA A 897 -34.08 -12.85 -19.60
CA ALA A 897 -33.87 -13.38 -20.96
C ALA A 897 -33.79 -12.26 -21.99
N ALA A 898 -32.91 -12.42 -22.98
CA ALA A 898 -32.92 -11.57 -24.17
C ALA A 898 -33.81 -12.19 -25.26
N GLY A 899 -34.51 -11.36 -26.04
CA GLY A 899 -35.30 -11.85 -27.16
C GLY A 899 -34.42 -12.55 -28.21
N LEU A 900 -34.86 -13.70 -28.71
CA LEU A 900 -34.13 -14.55 -29.68
C LEU A 900 -33.64 -13.82 -30.96
N ALA A 901 -34.18 -12.64 -31.27
CA ALA A 901 -33.77 -11.82 -32.41
C ALA A 901 -32.41 -11.10 -32.21
N ALA A 902 -31.96 -10.88 -30.97
CA ALA A 902 -30.77 -10.07 -30.67
C ALA A 902 -29.43 -10.78 -30.93
N LEU A 903 -29.37 -12.11 -30.81
CA LEU A 903 -28.15 -12.91 -31.00
C LEU A 903 -27.68 -13.00 -32.47
N ARG A 904 -28.52 -12.64 -33.45
CA ARG A 904 -28.19 -12.78 -34.89
C ARG A 904 -27.51 -11.56 -35.52
N ALA A 905 -27.42 -10.43 -34.81
CA ALA A 905 -26.93 -9.18 -35.39
C ALA A 905 -25.39 -9.07 -35.48
N ASP A 906 -24.64 -9.87 -34.71
CA ASP A 906 -23.17 -9.72 -34.59
C ASP A 906 -22.35 -10.75 -35.40
N ASN A 907 -22.99 -11.56 -36.27
CA ASN A 907 -22.33 -12.56 -37.11
C ASN A 907 -22.45 -12.27 -38.62
N GLU A 908 -22.18 -11.03 -39.04
CA GLU A 908 -21.80 -10.75 -40.44
C GLU A 908 -20.28 -10.51 -40.53
N PRO A 909 -19.57 -11.17 -41.47
CA PRO A 909 -18.13 -11.01 -41.60
C PRO A 909 -17.80 -9.69 -42.30
N LEU A 910 -16.93 -8.88 -41.68
CA LEU A 910 -16.19 -7.79 -42.32
C LEU A 910 -14.71 -8.14 -42.44
#